data_AF-A0A9D8U4W8-F1
#
_entry.id   AF-A0A9D8U4W8-F1
#
_cell.length_a   1.000
_cell.length_b   1.000
_cell.length_c   1.000
_cell.angle_alpha   90.00
_cell.angle_beta   90.00
_cell.angle_gamma   90.00
#
_symmetry.space_group_name_H-M   'P 1'
#
loop_
_entity.id
_entity.type
_entity.pdbx_description
1 polymer ?
#
loop_
_entity_poly.entity_id
_entity_poly.type
_entity_poly.pdbx_seq_one_letter_code
_entity_poly.pdbx_strand_id
1 'polypeptide(L)'
;MEHIGEIEKRLWSVADHLRANSNFASNEYFMPVMGLIFLRHAYSRFLRVQDEIKATLPSRGGVTRPLTKADFSQRGSIFLKPDAQFDHLVAIPDGGDRAGVIIAAMESIEADYESLEGALPKAEYQELGDDDLGQLLRTFNDPALEKADGDVFGKIYEYFLTQFADQKAHDGGEFFTPVSIVQTIVNVIEPDHGKIIDPACGSGGMFVQSAHFIEKMKANPNERVTFYGMEKNPTTIRLAKMNLAVHGLEGDIQKAISYYEDPHDLVGKADFVMANPPFNVDEIDAEKIKNDPRLEFGLPGVNKGGKVSNGNYVWMSFFHSYLSPTGRSGVVMSSQASSAGGGEAKVREALIKTGDVDVMVAIRGNFFYTRSVPCELWFFDKGKPEHLKEKVLMIDARNIYRKVTRKIFDFTPEQQQNITAIVWLYRGQTDRFLGLVESYLETAYTQMQACDFSGLIKVIDVVTAAHKNDELDALAETIEADIDLLAEKAKAAKAEHWDGSARDKAGLKDSASAFEPLADQAKALAKEIDHLYKLATRVHEQEVQDGTKPAEGKKRLNEFDVARHEVTEHLKMARYFHTQAEWLQTRFPDAELCDVEGLVKLVSRDELKANDWSLTPGRYVGVAPEEEDEDFDFEEALRDIHIEIDGLNAEAVVLAETIKKNFEELIV
;
A
#
# COMPACT_ATOMS: atom_id res chain seq x y z
N MET A 1 -2.93 11.76 -5.36
CA MET A 1 -2.28 10.43 -5.49
C MET A 1 -1.99 10.09 -6.96
N GLU A 2 -2.84 10.48 -7.91
CA GLU A 2 -2.67 10.17 -9.34
C GLU A 2 -1.32 10.58 -9.94
N HIS A 3 -0.81 11.78 -9.63
CA HIS A 3 0.49 12.23 -10.13
C HIS A 3 1.68 11.35 -9.72
N ILE A 4 1.62 10.63 -8.59
CA ILE A 4 2.72 9.75 -8.16
C ILE A 4 2.71 8.46 -8.98
N GLY A 5 1.55 7.86 -9.19
CA GLY A 5 1.42 6.62 -9.98
C GLY A 5 1.84 6.80 -11.45
N GLU A 6 1.62 7.97 -12.02
CA GLU A 6 2.12 8.32 -13.36
C GLU A 6 3.65 8.44 -13.38
N ILE A 7 4.23 9.08 -12.36
CA ILE A 7 5.69 9.18 -12.21
C ILE A 7 6.31 7.78 -12.05
N GLU A 8 5.74 6.92 -11.18
CA GLU A 8 6.19 5.54 -10.97
C GLU A 8 6.18 4.74 -12.28
N LYS A 9 5.05 4.72 -13.00
CA LYS A 9 4.91 4.01 -14.28
C LYS A 9 5.87 4.53 -15.34
N ARG A 10 6.04 5.86 -15.41
CA ARG A 10 6.96 6.49 -16.35
C ARG A 10 8.41 6.13 -16.03
N LEU A 11 8.84 6.24 -14.76
CA LEU A 11 10.17 5.83 -14.34
C LEU A 11 10.41 4.34 -14.60
N TRP A 12 9.41 3.49 -14.35
CA TRP A 12 9.49 2.06 -14.60
C TRP A 12 9.65 1.72 -16.08
N SER A 13 8.96 2.45 -16.97
CA SER A 13 9.05 2.22 -18.42
C SER A 13 10.49 2.33 -18.94
N VAL A 14 11.36 3.08 -18.28
CA VAL A 14 12.79 3.20 -18.63
C VAL A 14 13.61 2.03 -18.12
N ALA A 15 13.33 1.53 -16.91
CA ALA A 15 13.89 0.26 -16.46
C ALA A 15 13.44 -0.91 -17.35
N ASP A 16 12.18 -0.87 -17.83
CA ASP A 16 11.66 -1.84 -18.79
C ASP A 16 12.30 -1.69 -20.18
N HIS A 17 12.66 -0.46 -20.59
CA HIS A 17 13.42 -0.20 -21.82
C HIS A 17 14.80 -0.86 -21.77
N LEU A 18 15.53 -0.76 -20.65
CA LEU A 18 16.78 -1.50 -20.48
C LEU A 18 16.54 -2.99 -20.67
N ARG A 19 15.50 -3.55 -20.06
CA ARG A 19 15.15 -4.97 -20.27
C ARG A 19 14.85 -5.32 -21.73
N ALA A 20 14.12 -4.45 -22.45
CA ALA A 20 13.64 -4.75 -23.80
C ALA A 20 14.70 -4.51 -24.89
N ASN A 21 15.57 -3.52 -24.71
CA ASN A 21 16.45 -3.00 -25.75
C ASN A 21 17.95 -3.07 -25.40
N SER A 22 18.32 -3.63 -24.23
CA SER A 22 19.70 -3.97 -23.88
C SER A 22 19.89 -5.48 -23.78
N ASN A 23 21.15 -5.92 -23.62
CA ASN A 23 21.47 -7.34 -23.40
C ASN A 23 21.39 -7.76 -21.92
N PHE A 24 20.91 -6.89 -21.02
CA PHE A 24 20.92 -7.13 -19.58
C PHE A 24 19.67 -7.88 -19.09
N ALA A 25 19.88 -8.90 -18.27
CA ALA A 25 18.83 -9.53 -17.49
C ALA A 25 18.45 -8.66 -16.28
N SER A 26 17.22 -8.83 -15.76
CA SER A 26 16.70 -8.02 -14.65
C SER A 26 17.57 -8.04 -13.39
N ASN A 27 18.26 -9.15 -13.11
CA ASN A 27 19.21 -9.25 -12.00
C ASN A 27 20.51 -8.46 -12.21
N GLU A 28 20.86 -8.11 -13.45
CA GLU A 28 22.10 -7.39 -13.80
C GLU A 28 21.93 -5.87 -13.67
N TYR A 29 20.79 -5.31 -14.10
CA TYR A 29 20.54 -3.86 -14.01
C TYR A 29 19.80 -3.44 -12.73
N PHE A 30 19.24 -4.38 -11.97
CA PHE A 30 18.50 -4.10 -10.72
C PHE A 30 19.30 -3.27 -9.73
N MET A 31 20.52 -3.68 -9.37
CA MET A 31 21.34 -2.95 -8.41
C MET A 31 21.78 -1.57 -8.87
N PRO A 32 22.31 -1.40 -10.08
CA PRO A 32 22.58 -0.08 -10.63
C PRO A 32 21.36 0.86 -10.59
N VAL A 33 20.19 0.39 -10.98
CA VAL A 33 18.96 1.20 -10.96
C VAL A 33 18.59 1.61 -9.54
N MET A 34 18.57 0.67 -8.58
CA MET A 34 18.28 1.00 -7.18
C MET A 34 19.29 1.98 -6.58
N GLY A 35 20.57 1.86 -6.95
CA GLY A 35 21.62 2.78 -6.52
C GLY A 35 21.45 4.20 -7.06
N LEU A 36 21.08 4.35 -8.33
CA LEU A 36 20.81 5.67 -8.92
C LEU A 36 19.55 6.32 -8.33
N ILE A 37 18.50 5.54 -8.06
CA ILE A 37 17.30 6.03 -7.36
C ILE A 37 17.67 6.50 -5.95
N PHE A 38 18.47 5.71 -5.21
CA PHE A 38 19.01 6.09 -3.91
C PHE A 38 19.74 7.44 -3.99
N LEU A 39 20.67 7.59 -4.94
CA LEU A 39 21.49 8.79 -5.05
C LEU A 39 20.66 10.01 -5.47
N ARG A 40 19.71 9.83 -6.39
CA ARG A 40 18.77 10.89 -6.78
C ARG A 40 17.97 11.36 -5.57
N HIS A 41 17.47 10.43 -4.76
CA HIS A 41 16.73 10.77 -3.55
C HIS A 41 17.60 11.51 -2.53
N ALA A 42 18.80 10.98 -2.25
CA ALA A 42 19.77 11.61 -1.36
C ALA A 42 20.05 13.06 -1.80
N TYR A 43 20.11 13.31 -3.10
CA TYR A 43 20.29 14.64 -3.66
C TYR A 43 19.08 15.56 -3.47
N SER A 44 17.86 15.11 -3.78
CA SER A 44 16.66 15.91 -3.53
C SER A 44 16.51 16.28 -2.04
N ARG A 45 16.78 15.33 -1.14
CA ARG A 45 16.77 15.59 0.31
C ARG A 45 17.89 16.55 0.73
N PHE A 46 19.09 16.39 0.17
CA PHE A 46 20.22 17.30 0.40
C PHE A 46 19.88 18.74 0.01
N LEU A 47 19.27 18.98 -1.15
CA LEU A 47 18.89 20.34 -1.59
C LEU A 47 17.89 20.99 -0.63
N ARG A 48 16.82 20.27 -0.26
CA ARG A 48 15.82 20.75 0.69
C ARG A 48 16.45 21.10 2.04
N VAL A 49 17.18 20.15 2.61
CA VAL A 49 17.80 20.31 3.92
C VAL A 49 18.88 21.40 3.90
N GLN A 50 19.60 21.55 2.79
CA GLN A 50 20.57 22.62 2.59
C GLN A 50 19.92 24.00 2.74
N ASP A 51 18.76 24.22 2.12
CA ASP A 51 18.06 25.51 2.18
C ASP A 51 17.55 25.82 3.59
N GLU A 52 17.00 24.82 4.28
CA GLU A 52 16.58 24.97 5.67
C GLU A 52 17.75 25.26 6.63
N ILE A 53 18.89 24.60 6.41
CA ILE A 53 20.12 24.81 7.19
C ILE A 53 20.64 26.24 6.94
N LYS A 54 20.74 26.68 5.68
CA LYS A 54 21.17 28.04 5.34
C LYS A 54 20.28 29.11 5.98
N ALA A 55 18.96 28.88 6.02
CA ALA A 55 18.01 29.80 6.64
C ALA A 55 18.19 29.94 8.16
N THR A 56 18.75 28.91 8.82
CA THR A 56 18.90 28.84 10.28
C THR A 56 20.36 28.99 10.75
N LEU A 57 21.32 29.06 9.83
CA LEU A 57 22.74 29.12 10.17
C LEU A 57 23.10 30.46 10.82
N PRO A 58 23.77 30.47 11.98
CA PRO A 58 24.21 31.71 12.60
C PRO A 58 25.27 32.40 11.74
N SER A 59 25.04 33.68 11.45
CA SER A 59 26.00 34.55 10.76
C SER A 59 26.80 35.37 11.78
N ARG A 60 28.13 35.44 11.61
CA ARG A 60 28.99 36.35 12.39
C ARG A 60 29.58 37.38 11.43
N GLY A 61 29.26 38.65 11.64
CA GLY A 61 29.73 39.74 10.78
C GLY A 61 29.23 39.67 9.33
N GLY A 62 28.06 39.06 9.10
CA GLY A 62 27.49 38.91 7.75
C GLY A 62 28.00 37.68 6.99
N VAL A 63 28.93 36.90 7.55
CA VAL A 63 29.47 35.68 6.93
C VAL A 63 28.91 34.44 7.63
N THR A 64 28.26 33.57 6.88
CA THR A 64 27.85 32.23 7.31
C THR A 64 29.01 31.26 7.15
N ARG A 65 29.21 30.36 8.12
CA ARG A 65 30.22 29.30 7.99
C ARG A 65 29.85 28.30 6.88
N PRO A 66 30.82 27.53 6.34
CA PRO A 66 30.52 26.44 5.42
C PRO A 66 29.58 25.40 6.04
N LEU A 67 28.81 24.75 5.18
CA LEU A 67 28.00 23.60 5.52
C LEU A 67 28.90 22.40 5.80
N THR A 68 28.52 21.58 6.78
CA THR A 68 29.28 20.41 7.22
C THR A 68 28.39 19.17 7.19
N LYS A 69 29.00 17.97 7.13
CA LYS A 69 28.28 16.70 7.23
C LYS A 69 27.31 16.65 8.43
N ALA A 70 27.75 17.12 9.59
CA ALA A 70 26.95 17.10 10.82
C ALA A 70 25.64 17.91 10.69
N ASP A 71 25.65 19.00 9.91
CA ASP A 71 24.45 19.82 9.70
C ASP A 71 23.32 19.03 9.01
N PHE A 72 23.70 18.12 8.10
CA PHE A 72 22.76 17.28 7.36
C PHE A 72 22.36 16.03 8.14
N SER A 73 23.32 15.37 8.80
CA SER A 73 23.06 14.16 9.58
C SER A 73 22.04 14.40 10.70
N GLN A 74 22.07 15.56 11.37
CA GLN A 74 21.09 15.93 12.40
C GLN A 74 19.64 16.06 11.88
N ARG A 75 19.46 16.15 10.56
CA ARG A 75 18.15 16.23 9.90
C ARG A 75 17.84 14.97 9.08
N GLY A 76 18.57 13.88 9.35
CA GLY A 76 18.45 12.60 8.64
C GLY A 76 18.77 12.71 7.15
N SER A 77 19.62 13.66 6.73
CA SER A 77 20.04 13.83 5.34
C SER A 77 21.50 13.41 5.14
N ILE A 78 21.77 12.82 3.98
CA ILE A 78 23.13 12.55 3.51
C ILE A 78 23.74 13.86 3.01
N PHE A 79 24.98 14.12 3.41
CA PHE A 79 25.80 15.20 2.89
C PHE A 79 26.46 14.74 1.59
N LEU A 80 26.16 15.43 0.49
CA LEU A 80 26.72 15.11 -0.81
C LEU A 80 27.83 16.09 -1.17
N LYS A 81 29.04 15.56 -1.38
CA LYS A 81 30.16 16.30 -1.95
C LYS A 81 29.79 16.76 -3.37
N PRO A 82 30.34 17.88 -3.89
CA PRO A 82 29.97 18.40 -5.21
C PRO A 82 30.00 17.35 -6.33
N ASP A 83 31.02 16.50 -6.34
CA ASP A 83 31.20 15.47 -7.37
C ASP A 83 30.23 14.27 -7.20
N ALA A 84 29.55 14.16 -6.06
CA ALA A 84 28.52 13.16 -5.78
C ALA A 84 27.09 13.71 -5.92
N GLN A 85 26.92 14.99 -6.28
CA GLN A 85 25.60 15.57 -6.50
C GLN A 85 25.02 15.12 -7.84
N PHE A 86 23.73 14.83 -7.88
CA PHE A 86 23.11 14.19 -9.04
C PHE A 86 23.25 15.02 -10.31
N ASP A 87 23.13 16.35 -10.23
CA ASP A 87 23.30 17.26 -11.36
C ASP A 87 24.71 17.22 -11.96
N HIS A 88 25.74 16.98 -11.13
CA HIS A 88 27.10 16.80 -11.61
C HIS A 88 27.21 15.54 -12.48
N LEU A 89 26.58 14.45 -12.04
CA LEU A 89 26.56 13.18 -12.76
C LEU A 89 25.82 13.30 -14.10
N VAL A 90 24.69 14.01 -14.11
CA VAL A 90 23.90 14.26 -15.33
C VAL A 90 24.66 15.13 -16.34
N ALA A 91 25.52 16.04 -15.87
CA ALA A 91 26.30 16.93 -16.72
C ALA A 91 27.49 16.26 -17.44
N ILE A 92 27.77 14.98 -17.18
CA ILE A 92 28.86 14.25 -17.83
C ILE A 92 28.55 14.09 -19.33
N PRO A 93 29.44 14.52 -20.24
CA PRO A 93 29.22 14.42 -21.68
C PRO A 93 29.17 12.97 -22.18
N ASP A 94 28.49 12.75 -23.31
CA ASP A 94 28.46 11.44 -23.96
C ASP A 94 29.89 10.97 -24.35
N GLY A 95 30.21 9.71 -24.08
CA GLY A 95 31.56 9.17 -24.27
C GLY A 95 32.56 9.54 -23.17
N GLY A 96 32.08 10.12 -22.06
CA GLY A 96 32.84 10.27 -20.82
C GLY A 96 32.95 8.96 -20.04
N ASP A 97 33.55 9.02 -18.84
CA ASP A 97 33.62 7.88 -17.91
C ASP A 97 32.48 7.96 -16.88
N ARG A 98 31.23 7.75 -17.31
CA ARG A 98 30.08 7.83 -16.39
C ARG A 98 30.16 6.81 -15.28
N ALA A 99 30.54 5.57 -15.60
CA ALA A 99 30.67 4.50 -14.62
C ALA A 99 31.68 4.88 -13.53
N GLY A 100 32.88 5.34 -13.90
CA GLY A 100 33.91 5.77 -12.96
C GLY A 100 33.47 6.91 -12.05
N VAL A 101 32.78 7.93 -12.59
CA VAL A 101 32.30 9.06 -11.79
C VAL A 101 31.16 8.66 -10.84
N ILE A 102 30.21 7.83 -11.29
CA ILE A 102 29.15 7.29 -10.41
C ILE A 102 29.77 6.47 -9.27
N ILE A 103 30.75 5.62 -9.57
CA ILE A 103 31.45 4.81 -8.55
C ILE A 103 32.14 5.72 -7.53
N ALA A 104 32.87 6.73 -7.98
CA ALA A 104 33.53 7.69 -7.10
C ALA A 104 32.52 8.43 -6.19
N ALA A 105 31.34 8.78 -6.73
CA ALA A 105 30.26 9.35 -5.93
C ALA A 105 29.80 8.40 -4.82
N MET A 106 29.54 7.12 -5.15
CA MET A 106 29.12 6.10 -4.18
C MET A 106 30.20 5.85 -3.11
N GLU A 107 31.46 5.69 -3.51
CA GLU A 107 32.59 5.52 -2.58
C GLU A 107 32.73 6.71 -1.63
N SER A 108 32.50 7.93 -2.13
CA SER A 108 32.57 9.13 -1.31
C SER A 108 31.50 9.20 -0.22
N ILE A 109 30.32 8.60 -0.47
CA ILE A 109 29.21 8.49 0.47
C ILE A 109 29.52 7.39 1.50
N GLU A 110 29.96 6.21 1.07
CA GLU A 110 30.32 5.12 1.99
C GLU A 110 31.45 5.53 2.94
N ALA A 111 32.44 6.28 2.44
CA ALA A 111 33.53 6.80 3.28
C ALA A 111 33.05 7.77 4.37
N ASP A 112 31.97 8.51 4.11
CA ASP A 112 31.38 9.42 5.07
C ASP A 112 30.39 8.70 6.00
N TYR A 113 29.73 7.61 5.58
CA TYR A 113 28.63 6.96 6.32
C TYR A 113 28.88 5.46 6.53
N GLU A 114 29.37 5.09 7.73
CA GLU A 114 29.70 3.71 8.11
C GLU A 114 28.53 2.74 7.96
N SER A 115 27.30 3.19 8.21
CA SER A 115 26.09 2.36 8.02
C SER A 115 25.91 1.89 6.56
N LEU A 116 26.46 2.62 5.60
CA LEU A 116 26.41 2.32 4.16
C LEU A 116 27.66 1.61 3.64
N GLU A 117 28.65 1.29 4.47
CA GLU A 117 29.87 0.63 4.01
C GLU A 117 29.54 -0.68 3.26
N GLY A 118 30.00 -0.77 2.01
CA GLY A 118 29.75 -1.89 1.12
C GLY A 118 28.30 -2.05 0.63
N ALA A 119 27.40 -1.10 0.96
CA ALA A 119 26.00 -1.15 0.59
C ALA A 119 25.77 -0.72 -0.87
N LEU A 120 26.43 0.35 -1.31
CA LEU A 120 26.15 1.01 -2.58
C LEU A 120 26.77 0.23 -3.75
N PRO A 121 26.06 0.12 -4.90
CA PRO A 121 26.58 -0.51 -6.11
C PRO A 121 27.79 0.25 -6.63
N LYS A 122 28.76 -0.51 -7.13
CA LYS A 122 30.04 0.00 -7.65
C LYS A 122 30.41 -0.76 -8.91
N ALA A 123 30.86 -1.99 -8.76
CA ALA A 123 31.29 -2.84 -9.89
C ALA A 123 30.18 -3.04 -10.92
N GLU A 124 28.92 -3.08 -10.48
CA GLU A 124 27.76 -3.26 -11.34
C GLU A 124 27.58 -2.13 -12.38
N TYR A 125 28.11 -0.93 -12.12
CA TYR A 125 28.06 0.16 -13.10
C TYR A 125 29.05 -0.01 -14.25
N GLN A 126 30.13 -0.79 -14.06
CA GLN A 126 31.10 -1.07 -15.12
C GLN A 126 30.54 -2.02 -16.18
N GLU A 127 29.52 -2.80 -15.82
CA GLU A 127 28.85 -3.72 -16.74
C GLU A 127 27.84 -3.02 -17.65
N LEU A 128 27.40 -1.80 -17.29
CA LEU A 128 26.45 -1.02 -18.08
C LEU A 128 27.15 -0.14 -19.12
N GLY A 129 26.56 -0.03 -20.31
CA GLY A 129 27.07 0.87 -21.36
C GLY A 129 26.96 2.34 -20.97
N ASP A 130 27.90 3.18 -21.43
CA ASP A 130 27.90 4.62 -21.14
C ASP A 130 26.62 5.31 -21.63
N ASP A 131 26.08 4.89 -22.77
CA ASP A 131 24.82 5.39 -23.33
C ASP A 131 23.62 5.04 -22.43
N ASP A 132 23.58 3.81 -21.92
CA ASP A 132 22.54 3.33 -21.00
C ASP A 132 22.57 4.09 -19.68
N LEU A 133 23.77 4.29 -19.10
CA LEU A 133 23.97 5.10 -17.90
C LEU A 133 23.55 6.56 -18.13
N GLY A 134 23.90 7.13 -19.29
CA GLY A 134 23.48 8.47 -19.67
C GLY A 134 21.95 8.60 -19.77
N GLN A 135 21.28 7.61 -20.36
CA GLN A 135 19.81 7.57 -20.44
C GLN A 135 19.19 7.48 -19.03
N LEU A 136 19.68 6.57 -18.19
CA LEU A 136 19.22 6.41 -16.80
C LEU A 136 19.34 7.71 -16.00
N LEU A 137 20.51 8.36 -16.03
CA LEU A 137 20.75 9.61 -15.32
C LEU A 137 19.79 10.71 -15.76
N ARG A 138 19.58 10.87 -17.08
CA ARG A 138 18.65 11.87 -17.63
C ARG A 138 17.22 11.59 -17.22
N THR A 139 16.79 10.34 -17.21
CA THR A 139 15.43 9.94 -16.78
C THR A 139 15.21 10.24 -15.30
N PHE A 140 16.15 9.88 -14.44
CA PHE A 140 16.01 10.14 -13.01
C PHE A 140 16.21 11.61 -12.63
N ASN A 141 16.72 12.45 -13.54
CA ASN A 141 16.82 13.90 -13.37
C ASN A 141 15.55 14.67 -13.77
N ASP A 142 14.37 14.06 -13.67
CA ASP A 142 13.13 14.75 -13.99
C ASP A 142 12.89 15.94 -13.01
N PRO A 143 12.60 17.16 -13.49
CA PRO A 143 12.32 18.31 -12.62
C PRO A 143 11.12 18.12 -11.68
N ALA A 144 10.14 17.27 -12.05
CA ALA A 144 9.04 16.91 -11.17
C ALA A 144 9.55 16.18 -9.90
N LEU A 145 10.67 15.47 -10.01
CA LEU A 145 11.32 14.80 -8.89
C LEU A 145 12.19 15.75 -8.05
N GLU A 146 12.52 16.95 -8.53
CA GLU A 146 13.30 17.92 -7.75
C GLU A 146 12.44 18.57 -6.65
N LYS A 147 11.15 18.77 -6.92
CA LYS A 147 10.18 19.40 -6.01
C LYS A 147 9.33 18.40 -5.23
N ALA A 148 9.50 17.11 -5.49
CA ALA A 148 8.76 16.05 -4.80
C ALA A 148 9.19 15.98 -3.33
N ASP A 149 8.22 15.82 -2.43
CA ASP A 149 8.51 15.64 -1.00
C ASP A 149 9.30 14.33 -0.76
N GLY A 150 10.02 14.25 0.35
CA GLY A 150 10.85 13.09 0.71
C GLY A 150 10.06 11.78 0.74
N ASP A 151 8.80 11.84 1.17
CA ASP A 151 7.83 10.72 1.18
C ASP A 151 7.57 10.15 -0.24
N VAL A 152 7.60 10.99 -1.29
CA VAL A 152 7.33 10.57 -2.67
C VAL A 152 8.41 9.62 -3.18
N PHE A 153 9.68 9.89 -2.85
CA PHE A 153 10.78 9.05 -3.31
C PHE A 153 10.95 7.77 -2.51
N GLY A 154 10.65 7.79 -1.20
CA GLY A 154 10.54 6.56 -0.42
C GLY A 154 9.57 5.59 -1.09
N LYS A 155 8.39 6.10 -1.46
CA LYS A 155 7.38 5.35 -2.23
C LYS A 155 7.88 4.88 -3.59
N ILE A 156 8.59 5.72 -4.36
CA ILE A 156 9.20 5.29 -5.63
C ILE A 156 10.21 4.16 -5.38
N TYR A 157 11.05 4.26 -4.35
CA TYR A 157 12.03 3.21 -4.01
C TYR A 157 11.33 1.90 -3.65
N GLU A 158 10.29 1.94 -2.81
CA GLU A 158 9.45 0.78 -2.45
C GLU A 158 8.71 0.20 -3.67
N TYR A 159 8.22 1.06 -4.57
CA TYR A 159 7.60 0.66 -5.83
C TYR A 159 8.59 -0.10 -6.70
N PHE A 160 9.81 0.41 -6.91
CA PHE A 160 10.83 -0.29 -7.69
C PHE A 160 11.24 -1.62 -7.04
N LEU A 161 11.43 -1.65 -5.71
CA LEU A 161 11.65 -2.91 -4.98
C LEU A 161 10.53 -3.92 -5.26
N THR A 162 9.28 -3.47 -5.24
CA THR A 162 8.10 -4.29 -5.54
C THR A 162 8.12 -4.81 -6.97
N GLN A 163 8.35 -3.95 -7.95
CA GLN A 163 8.36 -4.33 -9.37
C GLN A 163 9.48 -5.33 -9.69
N PHE A 164 10.67 -5.13 -9.11
CA PHE A 164 11.79 -6.06 -9.28
C PHE A 164 11.55 -7.40 -8.57
N ALA A 165 10.83 -7.41 -7.45
CA ALA A 165 10.39 -8.65 -6.81
C ALA A 165 9.41 -9.44 -7.71
N ASP A 166 8.45 -8.76 -8.35
CA ASP A 166 7.49 -9.38 -9.29
C ASP A 166 8.19 -10.00 -10.51
N GLN A 167 9.22 -9.32 -11.04
CA GLN A 167 10.06 -9.84 -12.13
C GLN A 167 10.98 -11.01 -11.71
N LYS A 168 10.97 -11.43 -10.44
CA LYS A 168 11.90 -12.41 -9.87
C LYS A 168 13.37 -12.04 -10.10
N ALA A 169 13.68 -10.74 -10.18
CA ALA A 169 15.02 -10.24 -10.40
C ALA A 169 15.98 -10.59 -9.24
N HIS A 170 15.43 -10.92 -8.06
CA HIS A 170 16.17 -11.38 -6.90
C HIS A 170 15.38 -12.45 -6.11
N ASP A 171 16.02 -13.58 -5.80
CA ASP A 171 15.57 -14.67 -4.91
C ASP A 171 14.07 -15.06 -4.98
N GLY A 172 13.46 -15.04 -6.17
CA GLY A 172 12.07 -15.47 -6.37
C GLY A 172 11.02 -14.68 -5.56
N GLY A 173 11.37 -13.47 -5.08
CA GLY A 173 10.51 -12.58 -4.28
C GLY A 173 10.10 -13.12 -2.91
N GLU A 174 10.81 -14.13 -2.37
CA GLU A 174 10.54 -14.71 -1.04
C GLU A 174 10.86 -13.77 0.13
N PHE A 175 11.44 -12.60 -0.15
CA PHE A 175 11.96 -11.65 0.85
C PHE A 175 11.29 -10.27 0.80
N PHE A 176 10.23 -10.10 0.01
CA PHE A 176 9.49 -8.84 -0.07
C PHE A 176 8.05 -9.01 0.43
N THR A 177 7.71 -8.27 1.49
CA THR A 177 6.37 -8.28 2.07
C THR A 177 5.59 -7.09 1.52
N PRO A 178 4.36 -7.28 0.97
CA PRO A 178 3.55 -6.17 0.49
C PRO A 178 3.33 -5.10 1.56
N VAL A 179 3.40 -3.82 1.17
CA VAL A 179 3.32 -2.67 2.08
C VAL A 179 2.06 -2.73 2.95
N SER A 180 0.92 -3.13 2.40
CA SER A 180 -0.32 -3.23 3.18
C SER A 180 -0.27 -4.29 4.27
N ILE A 181 0.37 -5.44 4.02
CA ILE A 181 0.54 -6.49 5.03
C ILE A 181 1.40 -5.96 6.18
N VAL A 182 2.50 -5.29 5.84
CA VAL A 182 3.38 -4.65 6.81
C VAL A 182 2.63 -3.59 7.61
N GLN A 183 1.89 -2.70 6.94
CA GLN A 183 1.13 -1.63 7.60
C GLN A 183 0.03 -2.19 8.52
N THR A 184 -0.62 -3.29 8.14
CA THR A 184 -1.58 -3.99 9.02
C THR A 184 -0.89 -4.52 10.28
N ILE A 185 0.32 -5.08 10.16
CA ILE A 185 1.12 -5.50 11.32
C ILE A 185 1.43 -4.30 12.23
N VAL A 186 1.96 -3.23 11.65
CA VAL A 186 2.34 -1.99 12.35
C VAL A 186 1.15 -1.39 13.09
N ASN A 187 -0.02 -1.32 12.45
CA ASN A 187 -1.24 -0.75 13.04
C ASN A 187 -1.76 -1.56 14.24
N VAL A 188 -1.47 -2.87 14.29
CA VAL A 188 -1.88 -3.74 15.41
C VAL A 188 -0.88 -3.70 16.55
N ILE A 189 0.43 -3.74 16.29
CA ILE A 189 1.42 -3.78 17.37
C ILE A 189 1.77 -2.39 17.90
N GLU A 190 1.64 -1.36 17.06
CA GLU A 190 1.91 0.06 17.35
C GLU A 190 3.35 0.30 17.85
N PRO A 191 4.37 0.10 16.99
CA PRO A 191 5.78 0.13 17.40
C PRO A 191 6.29 1.57 17.56
N ASP A 192 6.04 2.18 18.73
CA ASP A 192 6.28 3.61 18.99
C ASP A 192 7.53 3.94 19.82
N HIS A 193 8.25 2.92 20.31
CA HIS A 193 9.45 3.09 21.14
C HIS A 193 10.36 1.84 21.18
N GLY A 194 11.55 2.02 21.75
CA GLY A 194 12.38 0.91 22.22
C GLY A 194 13.07 0.13 21.10
N LYS A 195 13.30 -1.17 21.33
CA LYS A 195 14.05 -2.03 20.40
C LYS A 195 13.10 -2.79 19.49
N ILE A 196 13.30 -2.65 18.19
CA ILE A 196 12.54 -3.37 17.15
C ILE A 196 13.49 -4.35 16.47
N ILE A 197 13.16 -5.64 16.50
CA ILE A 197 13.94 -6.68 15.82
C ILE A 197 13.13 -7.32 14.69
N ASP A 198 13.77 -7.46 13.53
CA ASP A 198 13.33 -8.36 12.47
C ASP A 198 14.44 -9.40 12.19
N PRO A 199 14.28 -10.65 12.67
CA PRO A 199 15.28 -11.69 12.51
C PRO A 199 15.29 -12.32 11.10
N ALA A 200 14.49 -11.82 10.16
CA ALA A 200 14.49 -12.18 8.75
C ALA A 200 14.17 -10.94 7.90
N CYS A 201 14.97 -9.88 8.07
CA CYS A 201 14.57 -8.51 7.73
C CYS A 201 14.38 -8.22 6.25
N GLY A 202 14.88 -9.08 5.35
CA GLY A 202 14.78 -8.87 3.91
C GLY A 202 15.30 -7.47 3.54
N SER A 203 14.56 -6.74 2.73
CA SER A 203 14.89 -5.37 2.32
C SER A 203 14.57 -4.28 3.36
N GLY A 204 14.28 -4.63 4.62
CA GLY A 204 14.03 -3.68 5.70
C GLY A 204 12.66 -2.99 5.67
N GLY A 205 11.68 -3.51 4.91
CA GLY A 205 10.36 -2.90 4.77
C GLY A 205 9.58 -2.78 6.09
N MET A 206 9.74 -3.74 7.01
CA MET A 206 9.12 -3.68 8.35
C MET A 206 9.58 -2.45 9.15
N PHE A 207 10.86 -2.08 9.05
CA PHE A 207 11.43 -0.94 9.75
C PHE A 207 10.96 0.40 9.17
N VAL A 208 10.92 0.51 7.84
CA VAL A 208 10.44 1.71 7.15
C VAL A 208 9.00 2.03 7.56
N GLN A 209 8.11 1.03 7.57
CA GLN A 209 6.72 1.26 7.95
C GLN A 209 6.53 1.53 9.44
N SER A 210 7.39 0.97 10.29
CA SER A 210 7.44 1.33 11.72
C SER A 210 7.84 2.79 11.92
N ALA A 211 8.82 3.28 11.15
CA ALA A 211 9.21 4.69 11.18
C ALA A 211 8.09 5.62 10.70
N HIS A 212 7.41 5.29 9.60
CA HIS A 212 6.25 6.06 9.13
C HIS A 212 5.14 6.15 10.20
N PHE A 213 4.93 5.09 11.00
CA PHE A 213 3.98 5.13 12.11
C PHE A 213 4.40 6.15 13.18
N ILE A 214 5.68 6.19 13.54
CA ILE A 214 6.24 7.17 14.48
C ILE A 214 6.15 8.61 13.96
N GLU A 215 6.43 8.81 12.67
CA GLU A 215 6.34 10.12 12.02
C GLU A 215 4.90 10.63 11.97
N LYS A 216 3.90 9.76 11.75
CA LYS A 216 2.47 10.11 11.83
C LYS A 216 2.07 10.59 13.23
N MET A 217 2.77 10.11 14.27
CA MET A 217 2.64 10.62 15.65
C MET A 217 3.44 11.91 15.91
N LYS A 218 4.03 12.51 14.88
CA LYS A 218 4.87 13.72 14.93
C LYS A 218 6.12 13.55 15.80
N ALA A 219 6.68 12.34 15.86
CA ALA A 219 7.90 12.02 16.56
C ALA A 219 9.02 11.62 15.59
N ASN A 220 10.28 11.76 16.03
CA ASN A 220 11.46 11.36 15.26
C ASN A 220 11.77 9.87 15.48
N PRO A 221 11.71 8.99 14.45
CA PRO A 221 12.02 7.58 14.58
C PRO A 221 13.39 7.31 15.21
N ASN A 222 14.43 8.04 14.80
CA ASN A 222 15.80 7.83 15.28
C ASN A 222 16.00 8.14 16.77
N GLU A 223 15.06 8.86 17.40
CA GLU A 223 15.07 9.13 18.84
C GLU A 223 14.21 8.15 19.63
N ARG A 224 13.27 7.47 18.96
CA ARG A 224 12.25 6.63 19.57
C ARG A 224 12.62 5.17 19.56
N VAL A 225 13.22 4.70 18.46
CA VAL A 225 13.44 3.28 18.21
C VAL A 225 14.87 2.99 17.78
N THR A 226 15.31 1.76 18.05
CA THR A 226 16.55 1.20 17.49
C THR A 226 16.20 -0.07 16.73
N PHE A 227 16.56 -0.11 15.45
CA PHE A 227 16.28 -1.23 14.55
C PHE A 227 17.42 -2.25 14.54
N TYR A 228 17.07 -3.52 14.71
CA TYR A 228 17.99 -4.65 14.65
C TYR A 228 17.50 -5.66 13.62
N GLY A 229 18.32 -5.96 12.61
CA GLY A 229 17.97 -6.85 11.51
C GLY A 229 18.94 -8.01 11.35
N MET A 230 18.43 -9.17 10.95
CA MET A 230 19.24 -10.29 10.47
C MET A 230 18.79 -10.73 9.09
N GLU A 231 19.76 -10.89 8.18
CA GLU A 231 19.52 -11.39 6.82
C GLU A 231 20.73 -12.24 6.39
N LYS A 232 20.50 -13.32 5.63
CA LYS A 232 21.57 -14.22 5.17
C LYS A 232 22.16 -13.78 3.83
N ASN A 233 21.35 -13.16 2.96
CA ASN A 233 21.74 -12.78 1.61
C ASN A 233 22.46 -11.42 1.62
N PRO A 234 23.75 -11.36 1.20
CA PRO A 234 24.50 -10.10 1.18
C PRO A 234 23.89 -9.01 0.32
N THR A 235 23.31 -9.35 -0.84
CA THR A 235 22.65 -8.39 -1.72
C THR A 235 21.39 -7.82 -1.07
N THR A 236 20.62 -8.63 -0.37
CA THR A 236 19.45 -8.19 0.37
C THR A 236 19.81 -7.29 1.55
N ILE A 237 20.94 -7.54 2.24
CA ILE A 237 21.47 -6.62 3.27
C ILE A 237 21.78 -5.25 2.68
N ARG A 238 22.41 -5.20 1.50
CA ARG A 238 22.70 -3.93 0.80
C ARG A 238 21.42 -3.15 0.51
N LEU A 239 20.38 -3.85 0.04
CA LEU A 239 19.04 -3.27 -0.16
C LEU A 239 18.45 -2.73 1.13
N ALA A 240 18.49 -3.49 2.22
CA ALA A 240 17.96 -3.04 3.52
C ALA A 240 18.65 -1.76 4.00
N LYS A 241 19.98 -1.72 3.94
CA LYS A 241 20.77 -0.55 4.32
C LYS A 241 20.46 0.67 3.46
N MET A 242 20.39 0.50 2.14
CA MET A 242 19.99 1.59 1.24
C MET A 242 18.56 2.06 1.53
N ASN A 243 17.61 1.13 1.73
CA ASN A 243 16.21 1.45 1.98
C ASN A 243 16.03 2.25 3.29
N LEU A 244 16.71 1.85 4.36
CA LEU A 244 16.74 2.61 5.62
C LEU A 244 17.32 4.01 5.40
N ALA A 245 18.44 4.13 4.71
CA ALA A 245 19.09 5.41 4.45
C ALA A 245 18.25 6.35 3.56
N VAL A 246 17.52 5.83 2.57
CA VAL A 246 16.53 6.60 1.79
C VAL A 246 15.51 7.25 2.72
N HIS A 247 15.02 6.49 3.70
CA HIS A 247 14.05 6.99 4.67
C HIS A 247 14.69 7.80 5.81
N GLY A 248 16.00 8.04 5.77
CA GLY A 248 16.74 8.76 6.81
C GLY A 248 16.80 8.01 8.15
N LEU A 249 16.77 6.68 8.11
CA LEU A 249 16.77 5.78 9.25
C LEU A 249 18.14 5.12 9.44
N GLU A 250 18.48 4.82 10.69
CA GLU A 250 19.63 4.01 11.06
C GLU A 250 19.18 2.65 11.61
N GLY A 251 19.92 1.58 11.30
CA GLY A 251 19.64 0.24 11.81
C GLY A 251 20.86 -0.66 11.78
N ASP A 252 20.96 -1.55 12.76
CA ASP A 252 22.02 -2.56 12.83
C ASP A 252 21.59 -3.84 12.09
N ILE A 253 21.95 -3.91 10.81
CA ILE A 253 21.63 -5.04 9.92
C ILE A 253 22.84 -5.95 9.78
N GLN A 254 22.75 -7.15 10.34
CA GLN A 254 23.85 -8.12 10.37
C GLN A 254 23.59 -9.34 9.49
N LYS A 255 24.68 -9.85 8.92
CA LYS A 255 24.65 -11.11 8.17
C LYS A 255 24.56 -12.29 9.14
N ALA A 256 23.47 -13.04 9.11
CA ALA A 256 23.28 -14.20 9.98
C ALA A 256 22.32 -15.21 9.35
N ILE A 257 22.53 -16.50 9.63
CA ILE A 257 21.50 -17.53 9.49
C ILE A 257 20.82 -17.65 10.86
N SER A 258 19.67 -17.02 11.02
CA SER A 258 19.01 -16.82 12.32
C SER A 258 18.73 -18.13 13.08
N TYR A 259 18.58 -19.26 12.36
CA TYR A 259 18.46 -20.59 12.97
C TYR A 259 19.66 -20.98 13.85
N TYR A 260 20.86 -20.52 13.50
CA TYR A 260 22.11 -20.94 14.14
C TYR A 260 22.86 -19.80 14.83
N GLU A 261 22.50 -18.57 14.51
CA GLU A 261 23.21 -17.37 14.93
C GLU A 261 22.21 -16.37 15.55
N ASP A 262 22.67 -15.64 16.57
CA ASP A 262 21.94 -14.54 17.22
C ASP A 262 22.92 -13.42 17.60
N PRO A 263 23.49 -12.70 16.62
CA PRO A 263 24.54 -11.72 16.87
C PRO A 263 24.09 -10.52 17.72
N HIS A 264 22.79 -10.24 17.77
CA HIS A 264 22.23 -9.09 18.49
C HIS A 264 22.01 -9.34 20.00
N ASP A 265 22.02 -10.61 20.44
CA ASP A 265 21.75 -11.01 21.83
C ASP A 265 20.50 -10.32 22.42
N LEU A 266 19.36 -10.40 21.71
CA LEU A 266 18.13 -9.69 22.08
C LEU A 266 17.06 -10.56 22.77
N VAL A 267 17.39 -11.80 23.15
CA VAL A 267 16.46 -12.69 23.87
C VAL A 267 15.92 -12.00 25.12
N GLY A 268 14.59 -11.87 25.22
CA GLY A 268 13.86 -11.21 26.30
C GLY A 268 14.03 -9.69 26.38
N LYS A 269 14.57 -9.03 25.34
CA LYS A 269 14.98 -7.61 25.38
C LYS A 269 14.30 -6.74 24.32
N ALA A 270 13.61 -7.32 23.34
CA ALA A 270 12.95 -6.56 22.27
C ALA A 270 11.55 -6.10 22.69
N ASP A 271 11.24 -4.83 22.47
CA ASP A 271 9.91 -4.27 22.71
C ASP A 271 8.95 -4.66 21.57
N PHE A 272 9.49 -4.75 20.36
CA PHE A 272 8.74 -5.19 19.19
C PHE A 272 9.50 -6.22 18.35
N VAL A 273 8.79 -7.25 17.89
CA VAL A 273 9.28 -8.21 16.90
C VAL A 273 8.37 -8.17 15.68
N MET A 274 8.94 -7.97 14.50
CA MET A 274 8.21 -7.99 13.23
C MET A 274 8.96 -8.87 12.25
N ALA A 275 8.26 -9.70 11.48
CA ALA A 275 8.93 -10.57 10.53
C ALA A 275 7.98 -11.14 9.47
N ASN A 276 8.54 -11.44 8.31
CA ASN A 276 7.97 -12.38 7.35
C ASN A 276 9.06 -13.41 6.99
N PRO A 277 9.22 -14.47 7.79
CA PRO A 277 10.29 -15.43 7.59
C PRO A 277 10.01 -16.36 6.40
N PRO A 278 11.03 -17.08 5.89
CA PRO A 278 10.81 -18.11 4.87
C PRO A 278 9.90 -19.23 5.42
N PHE A 279 8.81 -19.50 4.71
CA PHE A 279 7.81 -20.50 5.13
C PHE A 279 8.27 -21.94 4.86
N ASN A 280 7.85 -22.86 5.74
CA ASN A 280 7.91 -24.31 5.55
C ASN A 280 9.32 -24.86 5.26
N VAL A 281 10.37 -24.23 5.81
CA VAL A 281 11.76 -24.72 5.67
C VAL A 281 11.91 -26.07 6.39
N ASP A 282 12.39 -27.10 5.71
CA ASP A 282 12.40 -28.50 6.18
C ASP A 282 13.81 -29.10 6.36
N GLU A 283 14.86 -28.31 6.14
CA GLU A 283 16.28 -28.73 6.20
C GLU A 283 17.05 -28.10 7.38
N ILE A 284 16.35 -27.62 8.40
CA ILE A 284 17.00 -27.05 9.61
C ILE A 284 17.55 -28.19 10.46
N ASP A 285 18.83 -28.11 10.82
CA ASP A 285 19.52 -29.14 11.59
C ASP A 285 19.06 -29.15 13.06
N ALA A 286 18.26 -30.16 13.44
CA ALA A 286 17.67 -30.24 14.77
C ALA A 286 18.74 -30.41 15.87
N GLU A 287 19.83 -31.13 15.59
CA GLU A 287 20.89 -31.37 16.56
C GLU A 287 21.66 -30.09 16.91
N LYS A 288 21.79 -29.16 15.96
CA LYS A 288 22.44 -27.86 16.19
C LYS A 288 21.59 -26.94 17.06
N ILE A 289 20.26 -26.99 16.94
CA ILE A 289 19.37 -26.03 17.60
C ILE A 289 18.64 -26.58 18.83
N LYS A 290 18.69 -27.89 19.10
CA LYS A 290 17.89 -28.53 20.18
C LYS A 290 18.08 -27.94 21.58
N ASN A 291 19.20 -27.29 21.84
CA ASN A 291 19.53 -26.65 23.12
C ASN A 291 19.52 -25.12 23.02
N ASP A 292 19.04 -24.56 21.92
CA ASP A 292 18.94 -23.12 21.73
C ASP A 292 17.93 -22.53 22.73
N PRO A 293 18.29 -21.53 23.54
CA PRO A 293 17.39 -20.95 24.54
C PRO A 293 16.15 -20.30 23.92
N ARG A 294 16.18 -19.97 22.63
CA ARG A 294 15.05 -19.39 21.89
C ARG A 294 13.95 -20.42 21.59
N LEU A 295 14.22 -21.73 21.75
CA LEU A 295 13.22 -22.80 21.64
C LEU A 295 12.49 -23.04 22.98
N GLU A 296 11.87 -22.00 23.52
CA GLU A 296 11.20 -22.03 24.85
C GLU A 296 10.09 -23.09 24.96
N PHE A 297 9.53 -23.51 23.83
CA PHE A 297 8.45 -24.49 23.72
C PHE A 297 8.92 -25.88 23.24
N GLY A 298 10.23 -26.07 23.11
CA GLY A 298 10.85 -27.28 22.59
C GLY A 298 10.88 -27.35 21.06
N LEU A 299 11.46 -28.44 20.55
CA LEU A 299 11.57 -28.67 19.10
C LEU A 299 10.20 -29.01 18.47
N PRO A 300 9.89 -28.46 17.28
CA PRO A 300 8.79 -28.94 16.44
C PRO A 300 9.10 -30.34 15.85
N GLY A 301 8.29 -30.80 14.89
CA GLY A 301 8.48 -32.11 14.27
C GLY A 301 9.90 -32.29 13.70
N VAL A 302 10.50 -33.45 13.93
CA VAL A 302 11.81 -33.82 13.38
C VAL A 302 11.63 -35.04 12.49
N ASN A 303 12.12 -34.95 11.25
CA ASN A 303 12.07 -36.02 10.26
C ASN A 303 13.13 -37.11 10.54
N LYS A 304 13.07 -38.22 9.80
CA LYS A 304 14.00 -39.36 9.99
C LYS A 304 15.47 -39.01 9.73
N GLY A 305 15.75 -37.91 9.03
CA GLY A 305 17.09 -37.39 8.77
C GLY A 305 17.65 -36.49 9.87
N GLY A 306 16.94 -36.33 10.99
CA GLY A 306 17.36 -35.44 12.08
C GLY A 306 17.21 -33.96 11.74
N LYS A 307 16.34 -33.62 10.78
CA LYS A 307 16.02 -32.23 10.41
C LYS A 307 14.62 -31.87 10.87
N VAL A 308 14.41 -30.61 11.24
CA VAL A 308 13.07 -30.09 11.54
C VAL A 308 12.22 -30.15 10.28
N SER A 309 11.06 -30.80 10.34
CA SER A 309 10.16 -30.98 9.19
C SER A 309 9.41 -29.72 8.76
N ASN A 310 9.30 -28.73 9.65
CA ASN A 310 8.71 -27.43 9.34
C ASN A 310 9.27 -26.33 10.25
N GLY A 311 10.01 -25.38 9.67
CA GLY A 311 10.66 -24.28 10.35
C GLY A 311 9.71 -23.21 10.91
N ASN A 312 8.42 -23.22 10.56
CA ASN A 312 7.47 -22.20 11.02
C ASN A 312 7.43 -22.09 12.56
N TYR A 313 7.46 -23.21 13.27
CA TYR A 313 7.42 -23.23 14.74
C TYR A 313 8.79 -23.02 15.41
N VAL A 314 9.89 -23.13 14.66
CA VAL A 314 11.19 -22.61 15.10
C VAL A 314 11.10 -21.09 15.14
N TRP A 315 10.60 -20.47 14.06
CA TRP A 315 10.38 -19.03 14.00
C TRP A 315 9.42 -18.52 15.07
N MET A 316 8.26 -19.18 15.29
CA MET A 316 7.32 -18.76 16.34
C MET A 316 7.97 -18.74 17.72
N SER A 317 8.75 -19.77 18.05
CA SER A 317 9.48 -19.83 19.32
C SER A 317 10.51 -18.70 19.41
N PHE A 318 11.25 -18.44 18.33
CA PHE A 318 12.26 -17.39 18.29
C PHE A 318 11.63 -16.00 18.48
N PHE A 319 10.57 -15.69 17.72
CA PHE A 319 9.87 -14.41 17.85
C PHE A 319 9.38 -14.17 19.27
N HIS A 320 8.74 -15.16 19.88
CA HIS A 320 8.29 -15.08 21.25
C HIS A 320 9.46 -14.89 22.23
N SER A 321 10.58 -15.59 22.03
CA SER A 321 11.75 -15.52 22.92
C SER A 321 12.43 -14.16 22.92
N TYR A 322 12.38 -13.40 21.81
CA TYR A 322 12.96 -12.05 21.73
C TYR A 322 12.16 -11.02 22.54
N LEU A 323 10.85 -11.22 22.72
CA LEU A 323 9.98 -10.26 23.37
C LEU A 323 10.32 -10.06 24.85
N SER A 324 10.45 -8.80 25.24
CA SER A 324 10.48 -8.34 26.62
C SER A 324 9.16 -8.67 27.35
N PRO A 325 9.07 -8.56 28.68
CA PRO A 325 7.85 -8.88 29.42
C PRO A 325 6.59 -8.11 29.00
N THR A 326 6.75 -6.96 28.32
CA THR A 326 5.65 -6.14 27.77
C THR A 326 5.71 -6.04 26.25
N GLY A 327 6.57 -6.82 25.61
CA GLY A 327 6.81 -6.75 24.18
C GLY A 327 5.65 -7.30 23.37
N ARG A 328 5.50 -6.78 22.15
CA ARG A 328 4.52 -7.24 21.16
C ARG A 328 5.19 -7.72 19.89
N SER A 329 4.62 -8.73 19.25
CA SER A 329 5.05 -9.12 17.91
C SER A 329 3.91 -9.16 16.94
N GLY A 330 4.21 -8.93 15.67
CA GLY A 330 3.29 -9.20 14.58
C GLY A 330 4.06 -9.76 13.39
N VAL A 331 3.69 -10.96 12.97
CA VAL A 331 4.47 -11.73 12.01
C VAL A 331 3.58 -12.38 10.97
N VAL A 332 4.09 -12.48 9.76
CA VAL A 332 3.42 -13.21 8.67
C VAL A 332 3.77 -14.69 8.77
N MET A 333 2.80 -15.57 8.62
CA MET A 333 3.03 -17.01 8.57
C MET A 333 2.18 -17.69 7.50
N SER A 334 2.62 -18.87 7.03
CA SER A 334 1.78 -19.71 6.19
C SER A 334 0.48 -20.08 6.91
N SER A 335 -0.65 -20.01 6.20
CA SER A 335 -1.96 -20.46 6.71
C SER A 335 -2.00 -21.92 7.19
N GLN A 336 -1.04 -22.75 6.78
CA GLN A 336 -0.92 -24.12 7.27
C GLN A 336 -0.40 -24.18 8.71
N ALA A 337 0.27 -23.14 9.20
CA ALA A 337 0.86 -23.13 10.53
C ALA A 337 -0.20 -23.17 11.64
N SER A 338 -1.36 -22.54 11.46
CA SER A 338 -2.41 -22.45 12.49
C SER A 338 -3.13 -23.75 12.78
N SER A 339 -3.03 -24.73 11.89
CA SER A 339 -3.69 -26.04 12.01
C SER A 339 -2.73 -27.23 11.88
N ALA A 340 -1.42 -26.98 11.83
CA ALA A 340 -0.41 -28.04 11.72
C ALA A 340 -0.54 -29.07 12.87
N GLY A 341 -0.50 -30.36 12.52
CA GLY A 341 -0.59 -31.48 13.46
C GLY A 341 0.76 -31.83 14.10
N GLY A 342 0.88 -33.03 14.69
CA GLY A 342 2.18 -33.60 15.06
C GLY A 342 2.96 -32.83 16.15
N GLY A 343 4.25 -32.61 15.92
CA GLY A 343 5.13 -31.89 16.85
C GLY A 343 4.79 -30.40 16.93
N GLU A 344 4.40 -29.84 15.80
CA GLU A 344 3.96 -28.46 15.64
C GLU A 344 2.73 -28.16 16.49
N ALA A 345 1.77 -29.10 16.58
CA ALA A 345 0.61 -28.98 17.47
C ALA A 345 1.01 -28.88 18.96
N LYS A 346 2.06 -29.58 19.39
CA LYS A 346 2.54 -29.52 20.78
C LYS A 346 3.19 -28.17 21.09
N VAL A 347 4.01 -27.67 20.16
CA VAL A 347 4.62 -26.33 20.28
C VAL A 347 3.53 -25.26 20.30
N ARG A 348 2.54 -25.35 19.40
CA ARG A 348 1.38 -24.43 19.36
C ARG A 348 0.59 -24.46 20.67
N GLU A 349 0.29 -25.65 21.19
CA GLU A 349 -0.40 -25.80 22.48
C GLU A 349 0.39 -25.15 23.62
N ALA A 350 1.71 -25.35 23.67
CA ALA A 350 2.57 -24.73 24.69
C ALA A 350 2.59 -23.20 24.57
N LEU A 351 2.70 -22.67 23.35
CA LEU A 351 2.63 -21.23 23.06
C LEU A 351 1.27 -20.63 23.45
N ILE A 352 0.15 -21.27 23.10
CA ILE A 352 -1.18 -20.77 23.49
C ILE A 352 -1.36 -20.76 25.01
N LYS A 353 -0.79 -21.75 25.72
CA LYS A 353 -0.87 -21.84 27.17
C LYS A 353 -0.13 -20.74 27.92
N THR A 354 0.76 -19.97 27.26
CA THR A 354 1.35 -18.79 27.90
C THR A 354 0.33 -17.66 28.09
N GLY A 355 -0.73 -17.66 27.29
CA GLY A 355 -1.72 -16.58 27.25
C GLY A 355 -1.26 -15.36 26.44
N ASP A 356 -0.14 -15.45 25.73
CA ASP A 356 0.45 -14.32 24.99
C ASP A 356 0.02 -14.26 23.53
N VAL A 357 -0.60 -15.32 22.98
CA VAL A 357 -1.23 -15.24 21.65
C VAL A 357 -2.38 -14.24 21.72
N ASP A 358 -2.30 -13.17 20.93
CA ASP A 358 -3.18 -12.01 21.05
C ASP A 358 -4.28 -12.00 19.99
N VAL A 359 -3.88 -11.79 18.74
CA VAL A 359 -4.76 -11.64 17.57
C VAL A 359 -4.28 -12.57 16.45
N MET A 360 -5.23 -13.14 15.73
CA MET A 360 -5.02 -13.96 14.54
C MET A 360 -5.81 -13.35 13.38
N VAL A 361 -5.15 -13.05 12.26
CA VAL A 361 -5.79 -12.48 11.07
C VAL A 361 -5.56 -13.38 9.86
N ALA A 362 -6.62 -13.97 9.31
CA ALA A 362 -6.53 -14.76 8.09
C ALA A 362 -6.62 -13.86 6.85
N ILE A 363 -5.68 -14.03 5.92
CA ILE A 363 -5.61 -13.26 4.69
C ILE A 363 -5.64 -14.22 3.51
N ARG A 364 -6.39 -13.84 2.48
CA ARG A 364 -6.52 -14.63 1.26
C ARG A 364 -5.20 -14.67 0.45
N GLY A 365 -5.16 -15.54 -0.56
CA GLY A 365 -4.06 -15.53 -1.53
C GLY A 365 -4.01 -14.25 -2.37
N ASN A 366 -2.96 -14.12 -3.18
CA ASN A 366 -2.76 -13.05 -4.17
C ASN A 366 -2.38 -11.67 -3.61
N PHE A 367 -2.06 -11.55 -2.31
CA PHE A 367 -1.38 -10.38 -1.78
C PHE A 367 0.12 -10.37 -2.12
N PHE A 368 0.78 -11.53 -2.09
CA PHE A 368 2.18 -11.64 -2.46
C PHE A 368 2.38 -11.67 -3.97
N TYR A 369 3.37 -10.92 -4.45
CA TYR A 369 3.68 -10.75 -5.87
C TYR A 369 4.12 -12.05 -6.55
N THR A 370 4.90 -12.88 -5.87
CA THR A 370 5.53 -14.05 -6.50
C THR A 370 4.80 -15.37 -6.26
N ARG A 371 3.88 -15.43 -5.29
CA ARG A 371 3.13 -16.64 -4.94
C ARG A 371 1.69 -16.31 -4.55
N SER A 372 0.71 -16.98 -5.15
CA SER A 372 -0.71 -16.83 -4.81
C SER A 372 -1.13 -17.64 -3.56
N VAL A 373 -0.30 -17.64 -2.51
CA VAL A 373 -0.57 -18.40 -1.28
C VAL A 373 -1.29 -17.54 -0.25
N PRO A 374 -2.30 -18.08 0.47
CA PRO A 374 -2.89 -17.39 1.62
C PRO A 374 -1.93 -17.43 2.82
N CYS A 375 -1.93 -16.36 3.59
CA CYS A 375 -1.14 -16.22 4.82
C CYS A 375 -2.03 -15.87 6.01
N GLU A 376 -1.44 -15.92 7.19
CA GLU A 376 -2.03 -15.42 8.42
C GLU A 376 -1.07 -14.45 9.08
N LEU A 377 -1.61 -13.41 9.72
CA LEU A 377 -0.86 -12.54 10.62
C LEU A 377 -1.07 -13.04 12.04
N TRP A 378 0.03 -13.33 12.71
CA TRP A 378 0.08 -13.81 14.09
C TRP A 378 0.58 -12.68 14.97
N PHE A 379 -0.17 -12.38 16.03
CA PHE A 379 0.21 -11.36 16.98
C PHE A 379 0.42 -11.96 18.37
N PHE A 380 1.52 -11.58 19.01
CA PHE A 380 1.80 -11.91 20.42
C PHE A 380 1.85 -10.62 21.24
N ASP A 381 1.33 -10.66 22.46
CA ASP A 381 1.41 -9.58 23.44
C ASP A 381 1.71 -10.16 24.82
N LYS A 382 2.96 -10.03 25.29
CA LYS A 382 3.34 -10.47 26.64
C LYS A 382 2.74 -9.57 27.73
N GLY A 383 2.47 -8.31 27.39
CA GLY A 383 1.80 -7.31 28.24
C GLY A 383 0.27 -7.39 28.24
N LYS A 384 -0.31 -8.45 27.65
CA LYS A 384 -1.76 -8.63 27.54
C LYS A 384 -2.47 -8.54 28.90
N PRO A 385 -3.56 -7.77 29.04
CA PRO A 385 -4.32 -7.65 30.29
C PRO A 385 -4.88 -8.99 30.78
N GLU A 386 -4.97 -9.16 32.11
CA GLU A 386 -5.37 -10.41 32.76
C GLU A 386 -6.71 -10.97 32.23
N HIS A 387 -7.71 -10.11 32.03
CA HIS A 387 -9.03 -10.53 31.53
C HIS A 387 -9.03 -11.03 30.07
N LEU A 388 -7.94 -10.82 29.32
CA LEU A 388 -7.74 -11.26 27.94
C LEU A 388 -6.70 -12.40 27.82
N LYS A 389 -5.92 -12.72 28.87
CA LYS A 389 -4.90 -13.78 28.85
C LYS A 389 -5.45 -15.15 28.40
N GLU A 390 -6.73 -15.40 28.65
CA GLU A 390 -7.40 -16.67 28.33
C GLU A 390 -8.21 -16.63 27.02
N LYS A 391 -8.00 -15.60 26.19
CA LYS A 391 -8.76 -15.38 24.96
C LYS A 391 -7.85 -15.07 23.79
N VAL A 392 -8.28 -15.34 22.55
CA VAL A 392 -7.59 -14.94 21.31
C VAL A 392 -8.61 -14.31 20.37
N LEU A 393 -8.30 -13.15 19.81
CA LEU A 393 -9.15 -12.51 18.81
C LEU A 393 -8.91 -13.16 17.44
N MET A 394 -9.94 -13.77 16.87
CA MET A 394 -9.89 -14.37 15.53
C MET A 394 -10.56 -13.43 14.52
N ILE A 395 -9.81 -12.97 13.53
CA ILE A 395 -10.30 -12.14 12.43
C ILE A 395 -10.10 -12.89 11.11
N ASP A 396 -11.15 -13.02 10.32
CA ASP A 396 -11.12 -13.57 8.97
C ASP A 396 -11.26 -12.46 7.94
N ALA A 397 -10.13 -11.92 7.49
CA ALA A 397 -10.07 -10.86 6.49
C ALA A 397 -9.98 -11.40 5.06
N ARG A 398 -10.26 -12.70 4.82
CA ARG A 398 -10.14 -13.30 3.48
C ARG A 398 -11.10 -12.69 2.45
N ASN A 399 -12.20 -12.09 2.89
CA ASN A 399 -13.17 -11.41 2.02
C ASN A 399 -12.97 -9.90 1.93
N ILE A 400 -12.02 -9.33 2.69
CA ILE A 400 -11.70 -7.90 2.67
C ILE A 400 -10.50 -7.70 1.76
N TYR A 401 -10.68 -7.08 0.59
CA TYR A 401 -9.59 -6.76 -0.33
C TYR A 401 -10.07 -5.80 -1.42
N ARG A 402 -9.12 -5.16 -2.09
CA ARG A 402 -9.29 -4.49 -3.39
C ARG A 402 -8.51 -5.25 -4.45
N LYS A 403 -9.09 -5.37 -5.64
CA LYS A 403 -8.39 -5.91 -6.82
C LYS A 403 -7.51 -4.82 -7.43
N VAL A 404 -6.19 -4.93 -7.29
CA VAL A 404 -5.23 -3.98 -7.91
C VAL A 404 -4.96 -4.38 -9.35
N THR A 405 -4.75 -5.68 -9.58
CA THR A 405 -4.72 -6.26 -10.92
C THR A 405 -5.56 -7.55 -10.92
N ARG A 406 -5.66 -8.20 -12.08
CA ARG A 406 -6.26 -9.54 -12.17
C ARG A 406 -5.59 -10.57 -11.26
N LYS A 407 -4.31 -10.37 -10.89
CA LYS A 407 -3.52 -11.33 -10.11
C LYS A 407 -3.09 -10.84 -8.73
N ILE A 408 -3.11 -9.52 -8.49
CA ILE A 408 -2.60 -8.90 -7.26
C ILE A 408 -3.75 -8.21 -6.54
N PHE A 409 -3.89 -8.54 -5.26
CA PHE A 409 -4.84 -7.91 -4.35
C PHE A 409 -4.09 -7.14 -3.28
N ASP A 410 -4.80 -6.16 -2.73
CA ASP A 410 -4.27 -5.32 -1.67
C ASP A 410 -5.39 -4.85 -0.74
N PHE A 411 -5.07 -4.19 0.36
CA PHE A 411 -6.07 -3.47 1.17
C PHE A 411 -6.12 -1.99 0.77
N THR A 412 -7.32 -1.40 0.75
CA THR A 412 -7.43 0.07 0.79
C THR A 412 -7.03 0.58 2.18
N PRO A 413 -6.61 1.86 2.32
CA PRO A 413 -6.35 2.45 3.63
C PRO A 413 -7.53 2.27 4.60
N GLU A 414 -8.76 2.43 4.11
CA GLU A 414 -9.98 2.30 4.90
C GLU A 414 -10.24 0.84 5.31
N GLN A 415 -10.02 -0.13 4.41
CA GLN A 415 -10.10 -1.55 4.76
C GLN A 415 -9.11 -1.92 5.87
N GLN A 416 -7.88 -1.38 5.85
CA GLN A 416 -6.90 -1.61 6.92
C GLN A 416 -7.31 -0.96 8.23
N GLN A 417 -7.82 0.28 8.18
CA GLN A 417 -8.33 0.99 9.35
C GLN A 417 -9.51 0.24 9.96
N ASN A 418 -10.42 -0.29 9.14
CA ASN A 418 -11.56 -1.09 9.59
C ASN A 418 -11.11 -2.35 10.33
N ILE A 419 -10.16 -3.11 9.77
CA ILE A 419 -9.57 -4.27 10.46
C ILE A 419 -8.90 -3.85 11.78
N THR A 420 -8.19 -2.72 11.77
CA THR A 420 -7.53 -2.18 12.97
C THR A 420 -8.54 -1.77 14.04
N ALA A 421 -9.69 -1.20 13.64
CA ALA A 421 -10.74 -0.76 14.54
C ALA A 421 -11.37 -1.92 15.33
N ILE A 422 -11.44 -3.11 14.74
CA ILE A 422 -11.85 -4.35 15.45
C ILE A 422 -10.88 -4.61 16.61
N VAL A 423 -9.57 -4.44 16.40
CA VAL A 423 -8.56 -4.60 17.45
C VAL A 423 -8.66 -3.50 18.51
N TRP A 424 -9.02 -2.27 18.13
CA TRP A 424 -9.29 -1.20 19.10
C TRP A 424 -10.46 -1.55 20.02
N LEU A 425 -11.57 -2.03 19.47
CA LEU A 425 -12.72 -2.49 20.27
C LEU A 425 -12.34 -3.64 21.19
N TYR A 426 -11.57 -4.61 20.70
CA TYR A 426 -11.01 -5.70 21.51
C TYR A 426 -10.14 -5.20 22.67
N ARG A 427 -9.41 -4.09 22.47
CA ARG A 427 -8.59 -3.43 23.50
C ARG A 427 -9.37 -2.42 24.36
N GLY A 428 -10.69 -2.30 24.18
CA GLY A 428 -11.53 -1.34 24.92
C GLY A 428 -11.33 0.12 24.52
N GLN A 429 -10.82 0.38 23.32
CA GLN A 429 -10.51 1.72 22.81
C GLN A 429 -11.68 2.29 21.98
N THR A 430 -12.88 2.34 22.57
CA THR A 430 -14.11 2.79 21.89
C THR A 430 -14.00 4.20 21.30
N ASP A 431 -13.29 5.11 21.98
CA ASP A 431 -13.11 6.48 21.49
C ASP A 431 -12.38 6.54 20.13
N ARG A 432 -11.40 5.64 19.90
CA ARG A 432 -10.69 5.55 18.61
C ARG A 432 -11.59 5.02 17.51
N PHE A 433 -12.43 4.03 17.84
CA PHE A 433 -13.43 3.51 16.91
C PHE A 433 -14.43 4.61 16.51
N LEU A 434 -14.99 5.33 17.48
CA LEU A 434 -15.93 6.42 17.20
C LEU A 434 -15.26 7.56 16.42
N GLY A 435 -14.02 7.91 16.74
CA GLY A 435 -13.26 8.91 16.00
C GLY A 435 -12.99 8.51 14.54
N LEU A 436 -12.81 7.21 14.26
CA LEU A 436 -12.68 6.73 12.87
C LEU A 436 -14.01 6.88 12.11
N VAL A 437 -15.11 6.44 12.72
CA VAL A 437 -16.46 6.61 12.15
C VAL A 437 -16.77 8.08 11.90
N GLU A 438 -16.43 8.96 12.85
CA GLU A 438 -16.54 10.41 12.69
C GLU A 438 -15.73 10.89 11.49
N SER A 439 -14.47 10.47 11.34
CA SER A 439 -13.62 10.90 10.23
C SER A 439 -14.16 10.48 8.85
N TYR A 440 -14.78 9.30 8.76
CA TYR A 440 -15.41 8.83 7.53
C TYR A 440 -16.64 9.67 7.18
N LEU A 441 -17.52 9.91 8.16
CA LEU A 441 -18.68 10.76 7.94
C LEU A 441 -18.27 12.20 7.61
N GLU A 442 -17.28 12.77 8.31
CA GLU A 442 -16.75 14.10 8.03
C GLU A 442 -16.25 14.20 6.59
N THR A 443 -15.51 13.19 6.14
CA THR A 443 -15.01 13.12 4.77
C THR A 443 -16.17 13.00 3.79
N ALA A 444 -17.16 12.14 4.05
CA ALA A 444 -18.33 11.99 3.20
C ALA A 444 -19.10 13.31 3.01
N TYR A 445 -19.38 14.04 4.10
CA TYR A 445 -19.99 15.37 4.04
C TYR A 445 -19.11 16.38 3.31
N THR A 446 -17.79 16.36 3.54
CA THR A 446 -16.86 17.28 2.86
C THR A 446 -16.82 17.06 1.36
N GLN A 447 -16.78 15.79 0.92
CA GLN A 447 -16.79 15.43 -0.50
C GLN A 447 -18.10 15.84 -1.18
N MET A 448 -19.24 15.63 -0.50
CA MET A 448 -20.54 16.09 -0.99
C MET A 448 -20.59 17.62 -1.17
N GLN A 449 -20.00 18.36 -0.23
CA GLN A 449 -19.94 19.83 -0.32
C GLN A 449 -18.94 20.36 -1.34
N ALA A 450 -17.92 19.58 -1.68
CA ALA A 450 -16.91 19.94 -2.67
C ALA A 450 -17.43 19.84 -4.11
N CYS A 451 -18.61 19.25 -4.33
CA CYS A 451 -19.23 19.17 -5.66
C CYS A 451 -19.61 20.57 -6.17
N ASP A 452 -18.77 21.18 -7.00
CA ASP A 452 -19.11 22.38 -7.79
C ASP A 452 -19.68 21.97 -9.15
N PHE A 453 -21.01 21.93 -9.23
CA PHE A 453 -21.71 21.60 -10.46
C PHE A 453 -21.71 22.73 -11.49
N SER A 454 -21.28 23.95 -11.15
CA SER A 454 -21.41 25.10 -12.04
C SER A 454 -20.54 24.99 -13.30
N GLY A 455 -19.40 24.32 -13.21
CA GLY A 455 -18.56 23.99 -14.37
C GLY A 455 -19.22 22.94 -15.25
N LEU A 456 -19.74 21.87 -14.64
CA LEU A 456 -20.41 20.77 -15.33
C LEU A 456 -21.65 21.24 -16.09
N ILE A 457 -22.56 21.97 -15.42
CA ILE A 457 -23.81 22.49 -16.01
C ILE A 457 -23.50 23.35 -17.25
N LYS A 458 -22.54 24.27 -17.15
CA LYS A 458 -22.15 25.11 -18.30
C LYS A 458 -21.65 24.29 -19.49
N VAL A 459 -20.96 23.18 -19.24
CA VAL A 459 -20.47 22.34 -20.31
C VAL A 459 -21.60 21.51 -20.90
N ILE A 460 -22.51 20.99 -20.06
CA ILE A 460 -23.73 20.29 -20.49
C ILE A 460 -24.54 21.21 -21.42
N ASP A 461 -24.85 22.44 -21.01
CA ASP A 461 -25.54 23.47 -21.81
C ASP A 461 -24.89 23.68 -23.19
N VAL A 462 -23.56 23.74 -23.22
CA VAL A 462 -22.80 24.01 -24.44
C VAL A 462 -22.76 22.78 -25.37
N VAL A 463 -22.78 21.57 -24.80
CA VAL A 463 -22.80 20.31 -25.53
C VAL A 463 -24.20 20.04 -26.09
N THR A 464 -25.25 20.14 -25.28
CA THR A 464 -26.65 19.98 -25.71
C THR A 464 -26.99 21.00 -26.80
N ALA A 465 -26.65 22.28 -26.62
CA ALA A 465 -26.87 23.29 -27.66
C ALA A 465 -26.11 23.03 -28.98
N ALA A 466 -25.02 22.24 -28.94
CA ALA A 466 -24.27 21.85 -30.14
C ALA A 466 -24.92 20.70 -30.92
N HIS A 467 -25.69 19.86 -30.22
CA HIS A 467 -26.19 18.57 -30.68
C HIS A 467 -27.72 18.58 -30.61
N LYS A 468 -28.40 18.61 -31.76
CA LYS A 468 -29.88 18.70 -31.79
C LYS A 468 -30.50 17.32 -31.57
N ASN A 469 -30.50 16.86 -30.32
CA ASN A 469 -30.94 15.52 -29.95
C ASN A 469 -31.87 15.57 -28.73
N ASP A 470 -33.15 15.25 -28.95
CA ASP A 470 -34.21 15.33 -27.92
C ASP A 470 -33.94 14.43 -26.69
N GLU A 471 -33.27 13.28 -26.89
CA GLU A 471 -32.92 12.35 -25.81
C GLU A 471 -31.80 12.91 -24.93
N LEU A 472 -30.79 13.52 -25.56
CA LEU A 472 -29.69 14.20 -24.87
C LEU A 472 -30.20 15.41 -24.06
N ASP A 473 -31.09 16.21 -24.65
CA ASP A 473 -31.69 17.38 -24.00
C ASP A 473 -32.53 16.96 -22.79
N ALA A 474 -33.38 15.92 -22.93
CA ALA A 474 -34.22 15.44 -21.83
C ALA A 474 -33.42 14.86 -20.66
N LEU A 475 -32.32 14.14 -20.95
CA LEU A 475 -31.44 13.61 -19.92
C LEU A 475 -30.67 14.73 -19.19
N ALA A 476 -30.19 15.74 -19.92
CA ALA A 476 -29.54 16.91 -19.34
C ALA A 476 -30.46 17.67 -18.38
N GLU A 477 -31.71 17.94 -18.79
CA GLU A 477 -32.71 18.60 -17.93
C GLU A 477 -32.98 17.81 -16.64
N THR A 478 -33.02 16.47 -16.73
CA THR A 478 -33.22 15.60 -15.57
C THR A 478 -32.05 15.70 -14.61
N ILE A 479 -30.81 15.59 -15.12
CA ILE A 479 -29.58 15.67 -14.32
C ILE A 479 -29.44 17.03 -13.64
N GLU A 480 -29.77 18.13 -14.32
CA GLU A 480 -29.74 19.47 -13.71
C GLU A 480 -30.73 19.59 -12.54
N ALA A 481 -31.93 19.05 -12.68
CA ALA A 481 -32.92 19.04 -11.59
C ALA A 481 -32.44 18.18 -10.41
N ASP A 482 -31.82 17.03 -10.68
CA ASP A 482 -31.29 16.14 -9.63
C ASP A 482 -30.08 16.72 -8.91
N ILE A 483 -29.23 17.48 -9.63
CA ILE A 483 -28.13 18.27 -9.06
C ILE A 483 -28.67 19.29 -8.05
N ASP A 484 -29.65 20.09 -8.45
CA ASP A 484 -30.23 21.13 -7.59
C ASP A 484 -30.85 20.52 -6.33
N LEU A 485 -31.59 19.42 -6.50
CA LEU A 485 -32.21 18.68 -5.40
C LEU A 485 -31.17 18.10 -4.44
N LEU A 486 -30.10 17.48 -4.97
CA LEU A 486 -29.03 16.92 -4.16
C LEU A 486 -28.31 18.01 -3.36
N ALA A 487 -27.97 19.12 -4.01
CA ALA A 487 -27.25 20.24 -3.39
C ALA A 487 -28.07 20.86 -2.24
N GLU A 488 -29.38 21.04 -2.42
CA GLU A 488 -30.27 21.54 -1.38
C GLU A 488 -30.33 20.57 -0.18
N LYS A 489 -30.60 19.29 -0.44
CA LYS A 489 -30.72 18.27 0.61
C LYS A 489 -29.41 18.06 1.36
N ALA A 490 -28.27 18.03 0.65
CA ALA A 490 -26.95 17.88 1.26
C ALA A 490 -26.64 19.01 2.24
N LYS A 491 -26.96 20.25 1.86
CA LYS A 491 -26.80 21.42 2.73
C LYS A 491 -27.67 21.34 3.98
N ALA A 492 -28.94 20.97 3.81
CA ALA A 492 -29.87 20.80 4.93
C ALA A 492 -29.40 19.68 5.87
N ALA A 493 -29.09 18.51 5.34
CA ALA A 493 -28.67 17.35 6.13
C ALA A 493 -27.39 17.63 6.93
N LYS A 494 -26.40 18.34 6.37
CA LYS A 494 -25.21 18.71 7.11
C LYS A 494 -25.54 19.65 8.28
N ALA A 495 -26.35 20.68 8.03
CA ALA A 495 -26.71 21.64 9.07
C ALA A 495 -27.51 20.99 10.21
N GLU A 496 -28.45 20.11 9.87
CA GLU A 496 -29.37 19.47 10.82
C GLU A 496 -28.76 18.25 11.51
N HIS A 497 -28.00 17.43 10.79
CA HIS A 497 -27.56 16.12 11.25
C HIS A 497 -26.05 15.97 11.41
N TRP A 498 -25.22 16.93 10.96
CA TRP A 498 -23.76 16.85 11.13
C TRP A 498 -23.20 17.94 12.05
N ASP A 499 -23.44 19.22 11.75
CA ASP A 499 -22.76 20.34 12.42
C ASP A 499 -23.15 20.48 13.90
N GLY A 500 -24.38 20.11 14.26
CA GLY A 500 -24.90 20.15 15.63
C GLY A 500 -24.99 18.80 16.33
N SER A 501 -24.61 17.70 15.66
CA SER A 501 -24.77 16.35 16.19
C SER A 501 -23.67 16.01 17.22
N ALA A 502 -24.03 15.22 18.23
CA ALA A 502 -23.05 14.67 19.16
C ALA A 502 -22.11 13.72 18.44
N ARG A 503 -20.82 13.72 18.82
CA ARG A 503 -19.81 12.77 18.30
C ARG A 503 -19.74 11.49 19.12
N ASP A 504 -20.87 11.11 19.72
CA ASP A 504 -21.04 9.86 20.43
C ASP A 504 -21.69 8.82 19.50
N LYS A 505 -21.85 7.59 20.02
CA LYS A 505 -22.46 6.48 19.27
C LYS A 505 -23.81 6.83 18.65
N ALA A 506 -24.69 7.49 19.41
CA ALA A 506 -26.05 7.77 18.93
C ALA A 506 -26.02 8.87 17.86
N GLY A 507 -25.30 9.96 18.13
CA GLY A 507 -25.21 11.07 17.18
C GLY A 507 -24.53 10.68 15.86
N LEU A 508 -23.47 9.86 15.89
CA LEU A 508 -22.82 9.37 14.67
C LEU A 508 -23.70 8.40 13.88
N LYS A 509 -24.51 7.58 14.55
CA LYS A 509 -25.47 6.69 13.88
C LYS A 509 -26.58 7.50 13.20
N ASP A 510 -27.12 8.50 13.90
CA ASP A 510 -28.14 9.38 13.36
C ASP A 510 -27.61 10.17 12.15
N SER A 511 -26.37 10.67 12.22
CA SER A 511 -25.70 11.32 11.08
C SER A 511 -25.54 10.38 9.88
N ALA A 512 -25.09 9.15 10.10
CA ALA A 512 -24.91 8.17 9.03
C ALA A 512 -26.24 7.81 8.34
N SER A 513 -27.30 7.56 9.12
CA SER A 513 -28.63 7.27 8.58
C SER A 513 -29.25 8.47 7.87
N ALA A 514 -29.01 9.70 8.33
CA ALA A 514 -29.47 10.90 7.63
C ALA A 514 -28.72 11.14 6.31
N PHE A 515 -27.46 10.70 6.21
CA PHE A 515 -26.65 10.83 4.99
C PHE A 515 -26.91 9.73 3.96
N GLU A 516 -27.40 8.56 4.36
CA GLU A 516 -27.62 7.40 3.48
C GLU A 516 -28.43 7.74 2.21
N PRO A 517 -29.58 8.44 2.27
CA PRO A 517 -30.32 8.82 1.06
C PRO A 517 -29.53 9.74 0.13
N LEU A 518 -28.63 10.57 0.67
CA LEU A 518 -27.76 11.44 -0.12
C LEU A 518 -26.64 10.64 -0.78
N ALA A 519 -26.09 9.66 -0.09
CA ALA A 519 -25.06 8.77 -0.61
C ALA A 519 -25.60 7.93 -1.78
N ASP A 520 -26.84 7.43 -1.66
CA ASP A 520 -27.52 6.73 -2.74
C ASP A 520 -27.80 7.65 -3.93
N GLN A 521 -28.32 8.86 -3.67
CA GLN A 521 -28.57 9.85 -4.73
C GLN A 521 -27.26 10.28 -5.42
N ALA A 522 -26.15 10.42 -4.69
CA ALA A 522 -24.84 10.71 -5.27
C ALA A 522 -24.32 9.57 -6.16
N LYS A 523 -24.50 8.30 -5.75
CA LYS A 523 -24.15 7.14 -6.58
C LYS A 523 -24.97 7.12 -7.88
N ALA A 524 -26.28 7.36 -7.79
CA ALA A 524 -27.17 7.42 -8.94
C ALA A 524 -26.78 8.57 -9.89
N LEU A 525 -26.63 9.78 -9.35
CA LEU A 525 -26.27 10.95 -10.14
C LEU A 525 -24.91 10.81 -10.83
N ALA A 526 -23.91 10.22 -10.16
CA ALA A 526 -22.63 9.95 -10.78
C ALA A 526 -22.75 9.05 -12.03
N LYS A 527 -23.61 8.02 -11.96
CA LYS A 527 -23.90 7.14 -13.10
C LYS A 527 -24.65 7.87 -14.22
N GLU A 528 -25.61 8.72 -13.88
CA GLU A 528 -26.38 9.49 -14.85
C GLU A 528 -25.50 10.49 -15.61
N ILE A 529 -24.57 11.18 -14.92
CA ILE A 529 -23.60 12.07 -15.57
C ILE A 529 -22.67 11.27 -16.49
N ASP A 530 -22.20 10.09 -16.05
CA ASP A 530 -21.38 9.18 -16.87
C ASP A 530 -22.15 8.71 -18.12
N HIS A 531 -23.45 8.44 -17.97
CA HIS A 531 -24.33 8.08 -19.07
C HIS A 531 -24.56 9.25 -20.05
N LEU A 532 -24.80 10.46 -19.55
CA LEU A 532 -24.97 11.66 -20.37
C LEU A 532 -23.73 11.92 -21.24
N TYR A 533 -22.53 11.74 -20.69
CA TYR A 533 -21.28 11.85 -21.45
C TYR A 533 -21.16 10.80 -22.56
N LYS A 534 -21.47 9.53 -22.26
CA LYS A 534 -21.49 8.45 -23.26
C LYS A 534 -22.49 8.75 -24.38
N LEU A 535 -23.69 9.25 -24.03
CA LEU A 535 -24.71 9.63 -25.00
C LEU A 535 -24.25 10.81 -25.88
N ALA A 536 -23.74 11.88 -25.27
CA ALA A 536 -23.20 13.03 -25.99
C ALA A 536 -22.10 12.64 -26.98
N THR A 537 -21.21 11.73 -26.58
CA THR A 537 -20.14 11.20 -27.44
C THR A 537 -20.71 10.46 -28.64
N ARG A 538 -21.71 9.58 -28.43
CA ARG A 538 -22.36 8.85 -29.54
C ARG A 538 -23.10 9.78 -30.50
N VAL A 539 -23.84 10.75 -29.98
CA VAL A 539 -24.55 11.74 -30.80
C VAL A 539 -23.57 12.52 -31.66
N HIS A 540 -22.44 12.95 -31.09
CA HIS A 540 -21.38 13.61 -31.84
C HIS A 540 -20.81 12.72 -32.96
N GLU A 541 -20.51 11.45 -32.67
CA GLU A 541 -19.97 10.51 -33.64
C GLU A 541 -20.94 10.26 -34.79
N GLN A 542 -22.23 10.08 -34.50
CA GLN A 542 -23.28 9.91 -35.50
C GLN A 542 -23.40 11.14 -36.40
N GLU A 543 -23.43 12.35 -35.83
CA GLU A 543 -23.48 13.59 -36.61
C GLU A 543 -22.26 13.74 -37.55
N VAL A 544 -21.07 13.36 -37.08
CA VAL A 544 -19.85 13.36 -37.90
C VAL A 544 -19.93 12.34 -39.04
N GLN A 545 -20.45 11.14 -38.77
CA GLN A 545 -20.69 10.11 -39.79
C GLN A 545 -21.71 10.58 -40.85
N ASP A 546 -22.76 11.28 -40.43
CA ASP A 546 -23.80 11.86 -41.30
C ASP A 546 -23.31 13.10 -42.09
N GLY A 547 -22.04 13.47 -41.95
CA GLY A 547 -21.40 14.57 -42.68
C GLY A 547 -21.59 15.95 -42.05
N THR A 548 -22.19 16.00 -40.85
CA THR A 548 -22.29 17.23 -40.05
C THR A 548 -20.92 17.55 -39.42
N LYS A 549 -20.63 18.83 -39.21
CA LYS A 549 -19.42 19.28 -38.49
C LYS A 549 -19.82 20.09 -37.27
N PRO A 550 -20.12 19.44 -36.14
CA PRO A 550 -20.47 20.13 -34.90
C PRO A 550 -19.32 21.07 -34.49
N ALA A 551 -19.64 22.34 -34.27
CA ALA A 551 -18.64 23.36 -33.99
C ALA A 551 -17.90 23.05 -32.67
N GLU A 552 -16.58 22.88 -32.74
CA GLU A 552 -15.73 22.52 -31.60
C GLU A 552 -16.13 21.22 -30.86
N GLY A 553 -16.91 20.32 -31.48
CA GLY A 553 -17.52 19.18 -30.78
C GLY A 553 -16.53 18.31 -29.99
N LYS A 554 -15.39 17.92 -30.59
CA LYS A 554 -14.34 17.15 -29.89
C LYS A 554 -13.72 17.90 -28.71
N LYS A 555 -13.54 19.21 -28.83
CA LYS A 555 -13.00 20.05 -27.75
C LYS A 555 -14.00 20.12 -26.59
N ARG A 556 -15.30 20.31 -26.90
CA ARG A 556 -16.38 20.36 -25.90
C ARG A 556 -16.57 19.03 -25.18
N LEU A 557 -16.48 17.90 -25.89
CA LEU A 557 -16.50 16.58 -25.25
C LEU A 557 -15.32 16.37 -24.30
N ASN A 558 -14.12 16.86 -24.65
CA ASN A 558 -12.98 16.81 -23.73
C ASN A 558 -13.21 17.71 -22.50
N GLU A 559 -13.77 18.91 -22.67
CA GLU A 559 -14.15 19.79 -21.55
C GLU A 559 -15.22 19.14 -20.67
N PHE A 560 -16.17 18.40 -21.26
CA PHE A 560 -17.19 17.65 -20.53
C PHE A 560 -16.55 16.52 -19.74
N ASP A 561 -15.66 15.74 -20.35
CA ASP A 561 -14.99 14.63 -19.68
C ASP A 561 -14.23 15.10 -18.43
N VAL A 562 -13.51 16.22 -18.52
CA VAL A 562 -12.79 16.83 -17.39
C VAL A 562 -13.76 17.27 -16.29
N ALA A 563 -14.82 18.02 -16.63
CA ALA A 563 -15.78 18.51 -15.65
C ALA A 563 -16.59 17.37 -15.00
N ARG A 564 -16.96 16.36 -15.77
CA ARG A 564 -17.60 15.13 -15.30
C ARG A 564 -16.71 14.41 -14.31
N HIS A 565 -15.44 14.21 -14.64
CA HIS A 565 -14.54 13.45 -13.79
C HIS A 565 -14.38 14.13 -12.43
N GLU A 566 -14.17 15.44 -12.40
CA GLU A 566 -14.07 16.22 -11.15
C GLU A 566 -15.31 16.03 -10.26
N VAL A 567 -16.52 16.19 -10.80
CA VAL A 567 -17.76 16.07 -10.03
C VAL A 567 -18.04 14.62 -9.62
N THR A 568 -17.92 13.67 -10.55
CA THR A 568 -18.27 12.27 -10.27
C THR A 568 -17.31 11.62 -9.29
N GLU A 569 -16.03 12.02 -9.24
CA GLU A 569 -15.10 11.56 -8.21
C GLU A 569 -15.52 12.03 -6.81
N HIS A 570 -15.93 13.30 -6.66
CA HIS A 570 -16.45 13.79 -5.37
C HIS A 570 -17.71 13.04 -4.92
N LEU A 571 -18.67 12.79 -5.84
CA LEU A 571 -19.88 12.01 -5.56
C LEU A 571 -19.54 10.56 -5.15
N LYS A 572 -18.64 9.90 -5.90
CA LYS A 572 -18.18 8.53 -5.60
C LYS A 572 -17.47 8.46 -4.25
N MET A 573 -16.63 9.44 -3.93
CA MET A 573 -15.95 9.51 -2.62
C MET A 573 -16.92 9.76 -1.47
N ALA A 574 -17.94 10.61 -1.66
CA ALA A 574 -18.98 10.83 -0.66
C ALA A 574 -19.71 9.52 -0.30
N ARG A 575 -20.12 8.74 -1.31
CA ARG A 575 -20.69 7.39 -1.10
C ARG A 575 -19.68 6.45 -0.45
N TYR A 576 -18.46 6.37 -0.98
CA TYR A 576 -17.43 5.45 -0.51
C TYR A 576 -17.18 5.57 1.00
N PHE A 577 -16.97 6.79 1.50
CA PHE A 577 -16.70 7.01 2.92
C PHE A 577 -17.93 6.79 3.81
N HIS A 578 -19.13 7.10 3.33
CA HIS A 578 -20.36 6.72 4.02
C HIS A 578 -20.47 5.19 4.16
N THR A 579 -20.20 4.43 3.09
CA THR A 579 -20.17 2.97 3.12
C THR A 579 -19.13 2.43 4.10
N GLN A 580 -17.97 3.08 4.28
CA GLN A 580 -17.00 2.67 5.31
C GLN A 580 -17.53 2.88 6.74
N ALA A 581 -18.20 4.01 7.00
CA ALA A 581 -18.82 4.29 8.29
C ALA A 581 -19.95 3.28 8.59
N GLU A 582 -20.80 3.01 7.60
CA GLU A 582 -21.87 2.03 7.67
C GLU A 582 -21.31 0.61 7.91
N TRP A 583 -20.24 0.22 7.22
CA TRP A 583 -19.61 -1.09 7.39
C TRP A 583 -19.22 -1.34 8.86
N LEU A 584 -18.67 -0.33 9.53
CA LEU A 584 -18.30 -0.39 10.95
C LEU A 584 -19.54 -0.40 11.86
N GLN A 585 -20.48 0.52 11.65
CA GLN A 585 -21.65 0.67 12.51
C GLN A 585 -22.64 -0.50 12.42
N THR A 586 -22.78 -1.12 11.25
CA THR A 586 -23.65 -2.30 11.08
C THR A 586 -23.09 -3.53 11.79
N ARG A 587 -21.76 -3.70 11.75
CA ARG A 587 -21.06 -4.83 12.37
C ARG A 587 -20.82 -4.65 13.87
N PHE A 588 -20.66 -3.41 14.33
CA PHE A 588 -20.45 -3.07 15.75
C PHE A 588 -21.43 -1.97 16.19
N PRO A 589 -22.75 -2.25 16.21
CA PRO A 589 -23.79 -1.24 16.44
C PRO A 589 -23.71 -0.58 17.81
N ASP A 590 -23.08 -1.24 18.78
CA ASP A 590 -22.92 -0.74 20.12
C ASP A 590 -21.56 -0.06 20.39
N ALA A 591 -20.70 0.05 19.38
CA ALA A 591 -19.31 0.50 19.50
C ALA A 591 -18.51 -0.31 20.55
N GLU A 592 -18.86 -1.59 20.64
CA GLU A 592 -18.25 -2.61 21.48
C GLU A 592 -17.94 -3.83 20.61
N LEU A 593 -16.92 -4.62 21.00
CA LEU A 593 -16.62 -5.85 20.29
C LEU A 593 -17.76 -6.86 20.48
N CYS A 594 -18.35 -7.30 19.38
CA CYS A 594 -19.24 -8.45 19.32
C CYS A 594 -18.77 -9.42 18.23
N ASP A 595 -19.24 -10.67 18.32
CA ASP A 595 -18.99 -11.66 17.28
C ASP A 595 -19.74 -11.24 16.01
N VAL A 596 -19.06 -11.31 14.86
CA VAL A 596 -19.62 -11.04 13.54
C VAL A 596 -19.35 -12.24 12.66
N GLU A 597 -20.42 -12.90 12.22
CA GLU A 597 -20.32 -14.13 11.42
C GLU A 597 -19.49 -13.88 10.15
N GLY A 598 -18.56 -14.80 9.89
CA GLY A 598 -17.62 -14.73 8.77
C GLY A 598 -16.49 -13.70 8.91
N LEU A 599 -16.45 -12.89 9.99
CA LEU A 599 -15.48 -11.81 10.15
C LEU A 599 -14.68 -11.89 11.45
N VAL A 600 -15.33 -11.90 12.62
CA VAL A 600 -14.60 -11.83 13.90
C VAL A 600 -15.28 -12.62 15.01
N LYS A 601 -14.46 -13.27 15.83
CA LYS A 601 -14.90 -13.91 17.08
C LYS A 601 -13.82 -13.83 18.15
N LEU A 602 -14.22 -13.56 19.39
CA LEU A 602 -13.32 -13.67 20.55
C LEU A 602 -13.38 -15.07 21.15
N VAL A 603 -12.31 -15.85 20.97
CA VAL A 603 -12.29 -17.29 21.28
C VAL A 603 -11.61 -17.56 22.61
N SER A 604 -12.25 -18.32 23.49
CA SER A 604 -11.67 -18.74 24.77
C SER A 604 -10.64 -19.86 24.63
N ARG A 605 -9.71 -19.98 25.59
CA ARG A 605 -8.74 -21.10 25.62
C ARG A 605 -9.41 -22.47 25.64
N ASP A 606 -10.56 -22.60 26.29
CA ASP A 606 -11.33 -23.85 26.31
C ASP A 606 -11.91 -24.20 24.93
N GLU A 607 -12.40 -23.21 24.19
CA GLU A 607 -12.81 -23.40 22.79
C GLU A 607 -11.63 -23.76 21.88
N LEU A 608 -10.46 -23.13 22.07
CA LEU A 608 -9.24 -23.50 21.35
C LEU A 608 -8.87 -24.96 21.62
N LYS A 609 -8.87 -25.37 22.90
CA LYS A 609 -8.60 -26.75 23.32
C LYS A 609 -9.60 -27.74 22.72
N ALA A 610 -10.88 -27.40 22.67
CA ALA A 610 -11.92 -28.21 22.04
C ALA A 610 -11.75 -28.34 20.52
N ASN A 611 -10.99 -27.42 19.90
CA ASN A 611 -10.68 -27.39 18.48
C ASN A 611 -9.22 -27.76 18.17
N ASP A 612 -8.65 -28.68 18.95
CA ASP A 612 -7.30 -29.21 18.77
C ASP A 612 -6.20 -28.13 18.77
N TRP A 613 -6.43 -27.06 19.55
CA TRP A 613 -5.57 -25.89 19.65
C TRP A 613 -5.35 -25.18 18.31
N SER A 614 -6.27 -25.33 17.34
CA SER A 614 -6.17 -24.64 16.05
C SER A 614 -6.30 -23.13 16.24
N LEU A 615 -5.48 -22.35 15.53
CA LEU A 615 -5.55 -20.89 15.51
C LEU A 615 -6.11 -20.35 14.19
N THR A 616 -6.80 -21.19 13.41
CA THR A 616 -7.33 -20.81 12.09
C THR A 616 -8.63 -20.01 12.26
N PRO A 617 -8.67 -18.69 11.96
CA PRO A 617 -9.85 -17.86 12.23
C PRO A 617 -11.14 -18.38 11.62
N GLY A 618 -11.09 -18.85 10.37
CA GLY A 618 -12.25 -19.40 9.65
C GLY A 618 -12.91 -20.61 10.32
N ARG A 619 -12.25 -21.30 11.27
CA ARG A 619 -12.86 -22.39 12.06
C ARG A 619 -13.82 -21.86 13.13
N TYR A 620 -13.68 -20.59 13.51
CA TYR A 620 -14.38 -19.98 14.65
C TYR A 620 -15.45 -18.99 14.22
N VAL A 621 -15.20 -18.21 13.17
CA VAL A 621 -16.08 -17.12 12.76
C VAL A 621 -17.26 -17.58 11.90
N GLY A 622 -17.22 -18.79 11.34
CA GLY A 622 -18.25 -19.29 10.41
C GLY A 622 -17.98 -18.87 8.96
N VAL A 623 -19.04 -18.89 8.14
CA VAL A 623 -18.97 -18.51 6.72
C VAL A 623 -19.71 -17.19 6.59
N ALA A 624 -19.06 -16.18 5.99
CA ALA A 624 -19.73 -14.92 5.72
C ALA A 624 -20.95 -15.17 4.82
N PRO A 625 -22.08 -14.49 5.06
CA PRO A 625 -23.19 -14.50 4.12
C PRO A 625 -22.71 -14.08 2.72
N GLU A 626 -23.35 -14.59 1.67
CA GLU A 626 -23.07 -14.10 0.30
C GLU A 626 -23.42 -12.62 0.25
N GLU A 627 -22.40 -11.76 0.11
CA GLU A 627 -22.59 -10.34 -0.17
C GLU A 627 -22.79 -10.20 -1.69
N GLU A 628 -23.93 -9.65 -2.11
CA GLU A 628 -24.10 -9.18 -3.49
C GLU A 628 -23.11 -8.03 -3.73
N ASP A 629 -22.41 -8.05 -4.85
CA ASP A 629 -21.50 -6.97 -5.22
C ASP A 629 -22.35 -5.73 -5.57
N GLU A 630 -22.68 -4.92 -4.56
CA GLU A 630 -23.53 -3.73 -4.69
C GLU A 630 -22.96 -2.70 -5.68
N ASP A 631 -21.67 -2.80 -5.99
CA ASP A 631 -20.99 -1.96 -6.99
C ASP A 631 -21.05 -2.54 -8.40
N PHE A 632 -21.41 -3.83 -8.56
CA PHE A 632 -21.68 -4.43 -9.86
C PHE A 632 -23.14 -4.20 -10.29
N ASP A 633 -23.36 -3.16 -11.07
CA ASP A 633 -24.67 -2.88 -11.65
C ASP A 633 -24.88 -3.71 -12.93
N PHE A 634 -25.63 -4.81 -12.77
CA PHE A 634 -26.01 -5.68 -13.87
C PHE A 634 -26.83 -4.95 -14.94
N GLU A 635 -27.67 -3.99 -14.54
CA GLU A 635 -28.53 -3.26 -15.45
C GLU A 635 -27.72 -2.26 -16.28
N GLU A 636 -26.79 -1.56 -15.66
CA GLU A 636 -25.81 -0.69 -16.34
C GLU A 636 -24.96 -1.49 -17.33
N ALA A 637 -24.40 -2.63 -16.91
CA ALA A 637 -23.61 -3.48 -17.79
C ALA A 637 -24.43 -3.97 -19.00
N LEU A 638 -25.71 -4.33 -18.79
CA LEU A 638 -26.61 -4.72 -19.88
C LEU A 638 -26.97 -3.54 -20.79
N ARG A 639 -27.18 -2.34 -20.24
CA ARG A 639 -27.44 -1.11 -21.01
C ARG A 639 -26.22 -0.73 -21.84
N ASP A 640 -25.02 -0.77 -21.26
CA ASP A 640 -23.75 -0.51 -21.98
C ASP A 640 -23.53 -1.52 -23.11
N ILE A 641 -23.77 -2.82 -22.85
CA ILE A 641 -23.72 -3.85 -23.90
C ILE A 641 -24.77 -3.59 -24.99
N HIS A 642 -25.99 -3.20 -24.61
CA HIS A 642 -27.05 -2.91 -25.57
C HIS A 642 -26.69 -1.72 -26.47
N ILE A 643 -26.16 -0.66 -25.87
CA ILE A 643 -25.60 0.52 -26.53
C ILE A 643 -24.50 0.13 -27.52
N GLU A 644 -23.56 -0.72 -27.11
CA GLU A 644 -22.45 -1.17 -27.94
C GLU A 644 -22.96 -2.02 -29.12
N ILE A 645 -23.93 -2.90 -28.86
CA ILE A 645 -24.59 -3.73 -29.89
C ILE A 645 -25.30 -2.86 -30.93
N ASP A 646 -26.02 -1.82 -30.53
CA ASP A 646 -26.72 -0.93 -31.45
C ASP A 646 -25.73 -0.16 -32.35
N GLY A 647 -24.61 0.30 -31.79
CA GLY A 647 -23.52 0.93 -32.55
C GLY A 647 -22.90 -0.03 -33.57
N LEU A 648 -22.56 -1.26 -33.15
CA LEU A 648 -22.01 -2.30 -34.02
C LEU A 648 -23.00 -2.70 -35.13
N ASN A 649 -24.30 -2.74 -34.83
CA ASN A 649 -25.33 -3.01 -35.82
C ASN A 649 -25.42 -1.90 -36.87
N ALA A 650 -25.34 -0.63 -36.46
CA ALA A 650 -25.33 0.51 -37.39
C ALA A 650 -24.10 0.45 -38.32
N GLU A 651 -22.90 0.20 -37.77
CA GLU A 651 -21.68 0.02 -38.58
C GLU A 651 -21.80 -1.17 -39.55
N ALA A 652 -22.36 -2.30 -39.09
CA ALA A 652 -22.56 -3.47 -39.93
C ALA A 652 -23.47 -3.19 -41.13
N VAL A 653 -24.51 -2.38 -40.95
CA VAL A 653 -25.40 -1.95 -42.05
C VAL A 653 -24.64 -1.10 -43.06
N VAL A 654 -23.86 -0.11 -42.61
CA VAL A 654 -23.05 0.75 -43.49
C VAL A 654 -22.01 -0.08 -44.27
N LEU A 655 -21.36 -1.05 -43.61
CA LEU A 655 -20.40 -1.94 -44.26
C LEU A 655 -21.09 -2.81 -45.32
N ALA A 656 -22.28 -3.35 -45.02
CA ALA A 656 -23.04 -4.16 -45.95
C ALA A 656 -23.46 -3.37 -47.21
N GLU A 657 -23.89 -2.12 -47.04
CA GLU A 657 -24.21 -1.23 -48.16
C GLU A 657 -22.96 -0.90 -49.00
N THR A 658 -21.84 -0.64 -48.33
CA THR A 658 -20.56 -0.38 -49.00
C THR A 658 -20.09 -1.57 -49.82
N ILE A 659 -20.17 -2.78 -49.26
CA ILE A 659 -19.83 -4.03 -49.97
C ILE A 659 -20.74 -4.22 -51.19
N LYS A 660 -22.05 -4.00 -51.03
CA LYS A 660 -23.01 -4.13 -52.13
C LYS A 660 -22.69 -3.15 -53.26
N LYS A 661 -22.41 -1.88 -52.94
CA LYS A 661 -22.05 -0.86 -53.92
C LYS A 661 -20.74 -1.19 -54.64
N ASN A 662 -19.70 -1.61 -53.90
CA ASN A 662 -18.44 -2.05 -54.49
C ASN A 662 -18.63 -3.26 -55.43
N PHE A 663 -19.54 -4.17 -55.08
CA PHE A 663 -19.85 -5.34 -55.91
C PHE A 663 -20.59 -4.93 -57.19
N GLU A 664 -21.52 -3.98 -57.12
CA GLU A 664 -22.21 -3.42 -58.29
C GLU A 664 -21.24 -2.66 -59.22
N GLU A 665 -20.27 -1.93 -58.68
CA GLU A 665 -19.22 -1.22 -59.45
C GLU A 665 -18.22 -2.18 -60.13
N LEU A 666 -18.01 -3.39 -59.58
CA LEU A 666 -17.17 -4.44 -60.16
C LEU A 666 -17.83 -5.20 -61.33
N ILE A 667 -19.16 -5.08 -61.49
CA ILE A 667 -19.94 -5.79 -62.52
C ILE A 667 -20.14 -4.94 -63.79
N VAL A 668 -19.62 -3.69 -63.83
CA VAL A 668 -19.68 -2.79 -64.99
C VAL A 668 -18.47 -2.92 -65.91
#